data_AF-A0A485LAE2-F1
#
_entry.id   AF-A0A485LAE2-F1
#
_cell.length_a   1.000
_cell.length_b   1.000
_cell.length_c   1.000
_cell.angle_alpha   90.00
_cell.angle_beta   90.00
_cell.angle_gamma   90.00
#
_symmetry.space_group_name_H-M   'P 1'
#
loop_
_entity.id
_entity.type
_entity.pdbx_description
1 polymer ?
#
loop_
_entity_poly.entity_id
_entity_poly.type
_entity_poly.pdbx_seq_one_letter_code
_entity_poly.pdbx_strand_id
1 'polypeptide(L)'
;MLPTDIIRALRSNDNTIRRQAEATYTQLKAQEPGELATALLSLTCIQTNPTDVETRIFAPVLLRRLLETEGMPKDASYRADMKNKLLETLVHEPEASIRRKVTHVIAQVARQDPDWPDLLPSIVALTQHADVRMQVTALDVLGTLAEYTGAKMKVHTEKLGALFTSFVSSPDAPLDARVAAWKALSAFVLHLESTEALQPFTQLLPAFLQILETLLRRHDEPNARALLTSFLAMTEVHPSLLLLHLDMVGRAMLSIAQSHTLANETRVLGLECLLSICEDASQIARTSKALLEDVVPCLLALLAELDDDVHWVDHFDDHKDDTGVRICDAGAAAIDRVAQSIGGKVMVPLILPWLAQYMDKAAPWQKRHAALYAIGLMAEGAKEHFFQELDHWLPLILGALHDAAFPRIRHAALFCIGHLAKDYGVVERGKNFQAKYHAEVLPPLLPMLFEHETVMRNRGLAASVLCNFCHPEHCRTQYVLPLLEPLLSALFQALQTSPRQVQEQAITAVACVAKVVGDAFVLYYDVFMPVAKQVLTQAHGKQYALLRGKAMECVALIGQAVGKDAFLADAKVVMDILLRHETDDNGVEVQYLTQACVRIGSVLQEDFVTYLPLIIPKLLQQAATQPDVVLVDFNEHSTMDDDDESGQDGVEEIIVDVQGQGKKKLQIQTSSLQEKELGLNMLYQLAMDLQGAFLPYVEPVLQVLVPLLKFEYLDTVRMLSGLTMAKLLHAAVAGTDPSSHVPQQVLEVLFEPLLQALIEESDMECVVGLSEAVACVLEECKDAADKGYRVGIPLSHLPSVFEKLLAVSHASVLRRLQNLNESLDDDDEEVDADDEEAILQNVVDAIGWSIKQHKDAIVPVFLDTILPVINQYLEPTFPAVIRAHFICTIDDIVEFGGSAVPPILPTLLTHIWNSLEDSNPSVIRAAAYGAGVCAQYGGAAFEPHCVATLQRVWTCIQALEHDSVETEQAAARDNCVSAVGKFCFFRAHLVDVATLLSLWLNCLPLQSDAIEARAVHADFVAMVEANNVDLLGDNYVHLPLVLKKFAEILELDLDDEFEPVLEDETKVRMAAVLNQIQTTYPASIVQAAWASLSEEEQQIFSAL
;
A
#
# COMPACT_ATOMS: atom_id res chain seq x y z
N MET A 1 24.76 -42.09 -26.72
CA MET A 1 26.05 -41.63 -26.16
C MET A 1 26.14 -42.14 -24.74
N LEU A 2 27.34 -42.42 -24.21
CA LEU A 2 27.47 -42.68 -22.78
C LEU A 2 27.03 -41.41 -22.02
N PRO A 3 26.35 -41.52 -20.85
CA PRO A 3 25.96 -40.36 -20.05
C PRO A 3 27.13 -39.39 -19.80
N THR A 4 28.35 -39.92 -19.67
CA THR A 4 29.60 -39.17 -19.51
C THR A 4 29.94 -38.26 -20.71
N ASP A 5 29.68 -38.71 -21.94
CA ASP A 5 29.97 -37.91 -23.14
C ASP A 5 28.95 -36.79 -23.32
N ILE A 6 27.69 -37.04 -22.92
CA ILE A 6 26.61 -36.04 -22.94
C ILE A 6 26.91 -34.91 -21.95
N ILE A 7 27.33 -35.25 -20.73
CA ILE A 7 27.63 -34.25 -19.68
C ILE A 7 28.81 -33.35 -20.09
N ARG A 8 29.80 -33.89 -20.82
CA ARG A 8 30.87 -33.07 -21.40
C ARG A 8 30.38 -32.21 -22.57
N ALA A 9 29.49 -32.74 -23.40
CA ALA A 9 28.93 -32.02 -24.55
C ALA A 9 28.02 -30.85 -24.17
N LEU A 10 27.38 -30.89 -22.98
CA LEU A 10 26.61 -29.76 -22.42
C LEU A 10 27.46 -28.49 -22.21
N ARG A 11 28.78 -28.64 -22.12
CA ARG A 11 29.72 -27.53 -21.92
C ARG A 11 30.41 -27.11 -23.22
N SER A 12 29.93 -27.57 -24.37
CA SER A 12 30.50 -27.21 -25.67
C SER A 12 30.18 -25.77 -26.03
N ASN A 13 31.17 -25.06 -26.59
CA ASN A 13 30.98 -23.73 -27.17
C ASN A 13 30.19 -23.78 -28.50
N ASP A 14 29.93 -24.96 -29.05
CA ASP A 14 29.07 -25.14 -30.23
C ASP A 14 27.60 -25.30 -29.78
N ASN A 15 26.78 -24.30 -30.09
CA ASN A 15 25.35 -24.28 -29.78
C ASN A 15 24.57 -25.50 -30.32
N THR A 16 25.01 -26.08 -31.44
CA THR A 16 24.37 -27.27 -32.03
C THR A 16 24.64 -28.50 -31.17
N ILE A 17 25.89 -28.68 -30.75
CA ILE A 17 26.32 -29.79 -29.88
C ILE A 17 25.67 -29.64 -28.50
N ARG A 18 25.66 -28.43 -27.95
CA ARG A 18 25.04 -28.12 -26.64
C ARG A 18 23.54 -28.40 -26.64
N ARG A 19 22.77 -27.85 -27.61
CA ARG A 19 21.31 -28.09 -27.72
C ARG A 19 20.97 -29.58 -27.92
N GLN A 20 21.78 -30.30 -28.70
CA GLN A 20 21.58 -31.74 -28.88
C GLN A 20 21.85 -32.51 -27.58
N ALA A 21 22.89 -32.12 -26.82
CA ALA A 21 23.21 -32.69 -25.52
C ALA A 21 22.12 -32.37 -24.47
N GLU A 22 21.58 -31.14 -24.45
CA GLU A 22 20.47 -30.73 -23.58
C GLU A 22 19.22 -31.56 -23.84
N ALA A 23 18.82 -31.72 -25.11
CA ALA A 23 17.67 -32.55 -25.47
C ALA A 23 17.86 -34.02 -25.03
N THR A 24 19.08 -34.56 -25.23
CA THR A 24 19.40 -35.94 -24.82
C THR A 24 19.44 -36.08 -23.30
N TYR A 25 19.97 -35.08 -22.59
CA TYR A 25 19.99 -35.03 -21.12
C TYR A 25 18.56 -35.00 -20.56
N THR A 26 17.69 -34.16 -21.11
CA THR A 26 16.27 -34.09 -20.71
C THR A 26 15.54 -35.41 -20.95
N GLN A 27 15.85 -36.11 -22.05
CA GLN A 27 15.30 -37.44 -22.31
C GLN A 27 15.78 -38.48 -21.28
N LEU A 28 17.09 -38.53 -21.00
CA LEU A 28 17.66 -39.46 -20.00
C LEU A 28 17.15 -39.18 -18.59
N LYS A 29 17.00 -37.90 -18.24
CA LYS A 29 16.41 -37.45 -16.98
C LYS A 29 15.01 -38.03 -16.78
N ALA A 30 14.16 -38.00 -17.81
CA ALA A 30 12.79 -38.51 -17.73
C ALA A 30 12.69 -40.05 -17.79
N GLN A 31 13.61 -40.72 -18.48
CA GLN A 31 13.53 -42.17 -18.74
C GLN A 31 14.31 -43.01 -17.72
N GLU A 32 15.51 -42.59 -17.35
CA GLU A 32 16.49 -43.38 -16.57
C GLU A 32 17.20 -42.52 -15.49
N PRO A 33 16.45 -41.83 -14.59
CA PRO A 33 17.04 -40.89 -13.63
C PRO A 33 18.07 -41.53 -12.69
N GLY A 34 17.93 -42.82 -12.35
CA GLY A 34 18.86 -43.54 -11.49
C GLY A 34 20.23 -43.80 -12.14
N GLU A 35 20.25 -44.13 -13.44
CA GLU A 35 21.51 -44.32 -14.18
C GLU A 35 22.23 -42.98 -14.40
N LEU A 36 21.46 -41.93 -14.69
CA LEU A 36 21.98 -40.57 -14.79
C LEU A 36 22.58 -40.09 -13.47
N ALA A 37 21.90 -40.34 -12.34
CA ALA A 37 22.42 -40.03 -11.00
C ALA A 37 23.73 -40.80 -10.71
N THR A 38 23.83 -42.06 -11.13
CA THR A 38 25.05 -42.89 -10.97
C THR A 38 26.21 -42.34 -11.78
N ALA A 39 25.96 -41.93 -13.02
CA ALA A 39 26.97 -41.33 -13.87
C ALA A 39 27.46 -39.98 -13.31
N LEU A 40 26.53 -39.13 -12.86
CA LEU A 40 26.85 -37.82 -12.26
C LEU A 40 27.61 -37.95 -10.95
N LEU A 41 27.23 -38.89 -10.07
CA LEU A 41 27.96 -39.19 -8.83
C LEU A 41 29.38 -39.68 -9.14
N SER A 42 29.53 -40.61 -10.08
CA SER A 42 30.84 -41.13 -10.49
C SER A 42 31.71 -40.06 -11.13
N LEU A 43 31.12 -39.09 -11.83
CA LEU A 43 31.83 -37.96 -12.39
C LEU A 43 32.23 -36.92 -11.34
N THR A 44 31.56 -36.90 -10.19
CA THR A 44 31.84 -36.01 -9.07
C THR A 44 33.00 -36.52 -8.21
N CYS A 45 33.12 -37.83 -8.00
CA CYS A 45 34.16 -38.41 -7.15
C CYS A 45 35.57 -38.33 -7.79
N ILE A 46 36.56 -37.84 -7.02
CA ILE A 46 37.95 -37.78 -7.48
C ILE A 46 38.57 -39.16 -7.77
N GLN A 47 38.15 -40.19 -7.04
CA GLN A 47 38.67 -41.55 -7.20
C GLN A 47 38.33 -42.13 -8.59
N THR A 48 37.18 -41.77 -9.13
CA THR A 48 36.68 -42.24 -10.44
C THR A 48 36.92 -41.23 -11.56
N ASN A 49 37.11 -39.95 -11.23
CA ASN A 49 37.38 -38.89 -12.20
C ASN A 49 38.57 -37.99 -11.77
N PRO A 50 39.82 -38.50 -11.70
CA PRO A 50 40.93 -37.78 -11.07
C PRO A 50 41.41 -36.55 -11.85
N THR A 51 41.25 -36.52 -13.17
CA THR A 51 41.92 -35.53 -14.05
C THR A 51 40.99 -34.44 -14.58
N ASP A 52 39.68 -34.68 -14.68
CA ASP A 52 38.72 -33.78 -15.34
C ASP A 52 38.02 -32.88 -14.30
N VAL A 53 38.77 -31.89 -13.81
CA VAL A 53 38.33 -30.94 -12.76
C VAL A 53 37.05 -30.23 -13.18
N GLU A 54 36.94 -29.80 -14.43
CA GLU A 54 35.78 -29.05 -14.88
C GLU A 54 34.49 -29.89 -14.90
N THR A 55 34.58 -31.18 -15.26
CA THR A 55 33.44 -32.09 -15.13
C THR A 55 33.12 -32.38 -13.67
N ARG A 56 34.13 -32.50 -12.78
CA ARG A 56 33.90 -32.60 -11.33
C ARG A 56 33.27 -31.34 -10.73
N ILE A 57 33.46 -30.17 -11.35
CA ILE A 57 32.77 -28.93 -10.99
C ILE A 57 31.31 -28.96 -11.47
N PHE A 58 31.05 -29.41 -12.70
CA PHE A 58 29.71 -29.34 -13.30
C PHE A 58 28.76 -30.47 -12.87
N ALA A 59 29.27 -31.70 -12.75
CA ALA A 59 28.49 -32.89 -12.40
C ALA A 59 27.69 -32.77 -11.08
N PRO A 60 28.22 -32.26 -9.95
CA PRO A 60 27.43 -32.10 -8.72
C PRO A 60 26.30 -31.08 -8.86
N VAL A 61 26.43 -30.05 -9.72
CA VAL A 61 25.34 -29.09 -10.00
C VAL A 61 24.16 -29.80 -10.66
N LEU A 62 24.44 -30.59 -11.69
CA LEU A 62 23.44 -31.41 -12.38
C LEU A 62 22.86 -32.49 -11.47
N LEU A 63 23.68 -33.13 -10.63
CA LEU A 63 23.23 -34.15 -9.69
C LEU A 63 22.24 -33.58 -8.68
N ARG A 64 22.53 -32.42 -8.09
CA ARG A 64 21.60 -31.73 -7.20
C ARG A 64 20.27 -31.42 -7.90
N ARG A 65 20.32 -30.78 -9.08
CA ARG A 65 19.12 -30.44 -9.87
C ARG A 65 18.32 -31.69 -10.26
N LEU A 66 18.98 -32.80 -10.56
CA LEU A 66 18.32 -34.07 -10.88
C LEU A 66 17.56 -34.64 -9.68
N LEU A 67 18.21 -34.71 -8.51
CA LEU A 67 17.59 -35.18 -7.27
C LEU A 67 16.43 -34.28 -6.85
N GLU A 68 16.56 -32.98 -7.05
CA GLU A 68 15.51 -31.99 -6.78
C GLU A 68 14.25 -32.22 -7.61
N THR A 69 14.38 -32.42 -8.93
CA THR A 69 13.21 -32.56 -9.80
C THR A 69 12.65 -33.98 -9.90
N GLU A 70 13.51 -35.01 -9.88
CA GLU A 70 13.09 -36.42 -10.07
C GLU A 70 13.02 -37.21 -8.76
N GLY A 71 13.50 -36.63 -7.65
CA GLY A 71 13.57 -37.26 -6.33
C GLY A 71 14.74 -38.23 -6.16
N MET A 72 14.87 -38.76 -4.94
CA MET A 72 15.89 -39.76 -4.61
C MET A 72 15.66 -41.08 -5.36
N PRO A 73 16.75 -41.77 -5.77
CA PRO A 73 16.68 -43.14 -6.27
C PRO A 73 15.95 -44.07 -5.30
N LYS A 74 15.06 -44.93 -5.84
CA LYS A 74 14.21 -45.82 -5.02
C LYS A 74 14.98 -46.95 -4.31
N ASP A 75 16.12 -47.38 -4.85
CA ASP A 75 16.93 -48.46 -4.26
C ASP A 75 17.67 -47.99 -3.01
N ALA A 76 17.35 -48.60 -1.86
CA ALA A 76 17.95 -48.30 -0.57
C ALA A 76 19.46 -48.62 -0.52
N SER A 77 19.91 -49.68 -1.21
CA SER A 77 21.34 -50.02 -1.25
C SER A 77 22.13 -48.97 -2.02
N TYR A 78 21.59 -48.52 -3.15
CA TYR A 78 22.18 -47.42 -3.93
C TYR A 78 22.16 -46.10 -3.16
N ARG A 79 21.07 -45.76 -2.46
CA ARG A 79 21.03 -44.56 -1.61
C ARG A 79 22.12 -44.59 -0.54
N ALA A 80 22.35 -45.74 0.10
CA ALA A 80 23.42 -45.90 1.10
C ALA A 80 24.82 -45.74 0.47
N ASP A 81 25.07 -46.34 -0.70
CA ASP A 81 26.33 -46.18 -1.44
C ASP A 81 26.57 -44.72 -1.87
N MET A 82 25.52 -44.04 -2.36
CA MET A 82 25.58 -42.63 -2.72
C MET A 82 25.91 -41.74 -1.52
N LYS A 83 25.23 -41.95 -0.39
CA LYS A 83 25.52 -41.26 0.88
C LYS A 83 26.99 -41.41 1.29
N ASN A 84 27.52 -42.64 1.26
CA ASN A 84 28.92 -42.91 1.61
C ASN A 84 29.90 -42.24 0.64
N LYS A 85 29.67 -42.35 -0.67
CA LYS A 85 30.53 -41.74 -1.70
C LYS A 85 30.55 -40.22 -1.61
N LEU A 86 29.42 -39.58 -1.31
CA LEU A 86 29.36 -38.13 -1.13
C LEU A 86 30.20 -37.68 0.07
N LEU A 87 30.11 -38.39 1.21
CA LEU A 87 30.94 -38.11 2.38
C LEU A 87 32.44 -38.37 2.12
N GLU A 88 32.78 -39.46 1.44
CA GLU A 88 34.17 -39.74 1.04
C GLU A 88 34.72 -38.68 0.08
N THR A 89 33.90 -38.23 -0.87
CA THR A 89 34.28 -37.19 -1.83
C THR A 89 34.58 -35.87 -1.12
N LEU A 90 33.79 -35.52 -0.10
CA LEU A 90 34.02 -34.32 0.70
C LEU A 90 35.41 -34.30 1.35
N VAL A 91 35.89 -35.46 1.83
CA VAL A 91 37.18 -35.62 2.51
C VAL A 91 38.35 -35.65 1.52
N HIS A 92 38.17 -36.28 0.37
CA HIS A 92 39.24 -36.55 -0.57
C HIS A 92 39.41 -35.51 -1.69
N GLU A 93 38.40 -34.67 -1.95
CA GLU A 93 38.46 -33.68 -3.02
C GLU A 93 39.37 -32.49 -2.64
N PRO A 94 40.45 -32.21 -3.40
CA PRO A 94 41.38 -31.10 -3.13
C PRO A 94 40.78 -29.73 -3.43
N GLU A 95 39.87 -29.61 -4.40
CA GLU A 95 39.34 -28.32 -4.85
C GLU A 95 38.17 -27.83 -3.98
N ALA A 96 38.33 -26.64 -3.38
CA ALA A 96 37.30 -26.04 -2.52
C ALA A 96 36.00 -25.71 -3.27
N SER A 97 36.09 -25.35 -4.56
CA SER A 97 34.92 -25.07 -5.40
C SER A 97 34.06 -26.32 -5.64
N ILE A 98 34.67 -27.51 -5.75
CA ILE A 98 33.97 -28.78 -5.90
C ILE A 98 33.37 -29.19 -4.55
N ARG A 99 34.12 -29.10 -3.44
CA ARG A 99 33.58 -29.41 -2.10
C ARG A 99 32.33 -28.60 -1.76
N ARG A 100 32.31 -27.30 -2.09
CA ARG A 100 31.10 -26.45 -1.94
C ARG A 100 29.92 -26.94 -2.77
N LYS A 101 30.13 -27.35 -4.03
CA LYS A 101 29.05 -27.90 -4.86
C LYS A 101 28.54 -29.25 -4.36
N VAL A 102 29.44 -30.12 -3.90
CA VAL A 102 29.09 -31.41 -3.26
C VAL A 102 28.29 -31.20 -1.97
N THR A 103 28.59 -30.15 -1.22
CA THR A 103 27.85 -29.77 -0.02
C THR A 103 26.36 -29.56 -0.30
N HIS A 104 26.02 -28.85 -1.38
CA HIS A 104 24.61 -28.69 -1.78
C HIS A 104 23.94 -30.01 -2.21
N VAL A 105 24.69 -30.94 -2.80
CA VAL A 105 24.16 -32.30 -3.11
C VAL A 105 23.86 -33.05 -1.81
N ILE A 106 24.76 -33.00 -0.82
CA ILE A 106 24.58 -33.63 0.49
C ILE A 106 23.33 -33.05 1.18
N ALA A 107 23.18 -31.73 1.16
CA ALA A 107 22.03 -31.05 1.74
C ALA A 107 20.71 -31.42 1.06
N GLN A 108 20.69 -31.51 -0.27
CA GLN A 108 19.53 -31.99 -1.04
C GLN A 108 19.15 -33.43 -0.69
N VAL A 109 20.14 -34.30 -0.53
CA VAL A 109 19.92 -35.69 -0.10
C VAL A 109 19.36 -35.74 1.33
N ALA A 110 19.91 -34.96 2.26
CA ALA A 110 19.45 -34.91 3.67
C ALA A 110 18.01 -34.36 3.80
N ARG A 111 17.62 -33.45 2.90
CA ARG A 111 16.24 -32.96 2.82
C ARG A 111 15.27 -34.09 2.50
N GLN A 112 15.54 -34.82 1.42
CA GLN A 112 14.66 -35.88 0.89
C GLN A 112 14.74 -37.20 1.67
N ASP A 113 15.83 -37.43 2.39
CA ASP A 113 16.07 -38.62 3.20
C ASP A 113 16.43 -38.20 4.64
N PRO A 114 15.41 -37.93 5.49
CA PRO A 114 15.60 -37.43 6.86
C PRO A 114 16.45 -38.34 7.74
N ASP A 115 16.42 -39.65 7.47
CA ASP A 115 17.05 -40.69 8.29
C ASP A 115 18.47 -40.98 7.77
N TRP A 116 19.38 -40.03 7.98
CA TRP A 116 20.81 -40.18 7.69
C TRP A 116 21.66 -40.08 8.97
N PRO A 117 21.75 -41.17 9.75
CA PRO A 117 22.37 -41.14 11.09
C PRO A 117 23.86 -40.80 11.07
N ASP A 118 24.58 -41.18 10.00
CA ASP A 118 26.03 -40.97 9.90
C ASP A 118 26.41 -39.55 9.46
N LEU A 119 25.47 -38.75 8.94
CA LEU A 119 25.77 -37.43 8.37
C LEU A 119 26.35 -36.47 9.42
N LEU A 120 25.56 -36.12 10.43
CA LEU A 120 26.00 -35.16 11.45
C LEU A 120 27.26 -35.62 12.21
N PRO A 121 27.37 -36.88 12.67
CA PRO A 121 28.61 -37.37 13.29
C PRO A 121 29.84 -37.26 12.38
N SER A 122 29.70 -37.56 11.08
CA SER A 122 30.81 -37.47 10.12
C SER A 122 31.24 -36.03 9.90
N ILE A 123 30.30 -35.10 9.72
CA ILE A 123 30.60 -33.69 9.52
C ILE A 123 31.20 -33.08 10.80
N VAL A 124 30.65 -33.38 11.98
CA VAL A 124 31.22 -32.91 13.26
C VAL A 124 32.63 -33.45 13.48
N ALA A 125 32.93 -34.69 13.11
CA ALA A 125 34.29 -35.23 13.21
C ALA A 125 35.31 -34.46 12.36
N LEU A 126 34.89 -33.95 11.19
CA LEU A 126 35.76 -33.14 10.32
C LEU A 126 36.12 -31.77 10.93
N THR A 127 35.30 -31.24 11.84
CA THR A 127 35.64 -30.00 12.58
C THR A 127 36.86 -30.18 13.49
N GLN A 128 37.18 -31.41 13.89
CA GLN A 128 38.33 -31.74 14.74
C GLN A 128 39.57 -32.15 13.92
N HIS A 129 39.49 -32.11 12.59
CA HIS A 129 40.59 -32.52 11.72
C HIS A 129 41.76 -31.53 11.80
N ALA A 130 43.01 -32.02 11.68
CA ALA A 130 44.21 -31.17 11.77
C ALA A 130 44.37 -30.19 10.59
N ASP A 131 43.81 -30.53 9.44
CA ASP A 131 43.77 -29.65 8.26
C ASP A 131 42.60 -28.67 8.36
N VAL A 132 42.93 -27.37 8.44
CA VAL A 132 41.97 -26.25 8.49
C VAL A 132 40.97 -26.30 7.34
N ARG A 133 41.38 -26.78 6.15
CA ARG A 133 40.48 -26.89 4.99
C ARG A 133 39.31 -27.84 5.25
N MET A 134 39.55 -28.91 6.02
CA MET A 134 38.50 -29.86 6.40
C MET A 134 37.58 -29.26 7.47
N GLN A 135 38.13 -28.47 8.39
CA GLN A 135 37.33 -27.73 9.38
C GLN A 135 36.38 -26.74 8.69
N VAL A 136 36.90 -25.92 7.77
CA VAL A 136 36.11 -24.97 6.97
C VAL A 136 35.04 -25.69 6.17
N THR A 137 35.41 -26.78 5.48
CA THR A 137 34.45 -27.57 4.69
C THR A 137 33.33 -28.13 5.57
N ALA A 138 33.65 -28.62 6.77
CA ALA A 138 32.66 -29.13 7.70
C ALA A 138 31.67 -28.05 8.16
N LEU A 139 32.18 -26.85 8.45
CA LEU A 139 31.36 -25.71 8.87
C LEU A 139 30.47 -25.23 7.72
N ASP A 140 31.00 -25.11 6.49
CA ASP A 140 30.22 -24.79 5.29
C ASP A 140 29.08 -25.80 5.10
N VAL A 141 29.34 -27.11 5.29
CA VAL A 141 28.30 -28.15 5.22
C VAL A 141 27.23 -27.96 6.28
N LEU A 142 27.60 -27.63 7.52
CA LEU A 142 26.62 -27.36 8.57
C LEU A 142 25.76 -26.12 8.25
N GLY A 143 26.35 -25.08 7.66
CA GLY A 143 25.61 -23.90 7.19
C GLY A 143 24.60 -24.23 6.10
N THR A 144 25.04 -24.93 5.04
CA THR A 144 24.11 -25.34 3.95
C THR A 144 23.06 -26.35 4.44
N LEU A 145 23.39 -27.21 5.41
CA LEU A 145 22.39 -28.09 6.03
C LEU A 145 21.36 -27.31 6.85
N ALA A 146 21.75 -26.22 7.51
CA ALA A 146 20.79 -25.32 8.15
C ALA A 146 19.82 -24.75 7.10
N GLU A 147 20.33 -24.17 6.01
CA GLU A 147 19.49 -23.63 4.93
C GLU A 147 18.50 -24.67 4.35
N TYR A 148 18.92 -25.93 4.14
CA TYR A 148 18.07 -26.94 3.49
C TYR A 148 17.18 -27.72 4.46
N THR A 149 17.61 -27.88 5.71
CA THR A 149 17.02 -28.80 6.69
C THR A 149 16.92 -28.23 8.11
N GLY A 150 16.91 -26.90 8.24
CA GLY A 150 16.97 -26.15 9.49
C GLY A 150 16.03 -26.65 10.57
N ALA A 151 14.76 -26.91 10.22
CA ALA A 151 13.75 -27.44 11.15
C ALA A 151 14.17 -28.75 11.85
N LYS A 152 14.91 -29.63 11.16
CA LYS A 152 15.44 -30.88 11.75
C LYS A 152 16.69 -30.62 12.58
N MET A 153 17.52 -29.67 12.14
CA MET A 153 18.74 -29.28 12.85
C MET A 153 18.44 -28.65 14.22
N LYS A 154 17.29 -27.98 14.40
CA LYS A 154 16.85 -27.37 15.67
C LYS A 154 16.91 -28.34 16.86
N VAL A 155 16.70 -29.64 16.65
CA VAL A 155 16.76 -30.67 17.71
C VAL A 155 18.16 -30.80 18.33
N HIS A 156 19.20 -30.31 17.65
CA HIS A 156 20.59 -30.35 18.10
C HIS A 156 21.14 -28.99 18.54
N THR A 157 20.26 -28.02 18.85
CA THR A 157 20.62 -26.63 19.20
C THR A 157 21.77 -26.52 20.21
N GLU A 158 21.72 -27.25 21.34
CA GLU A 158 22.80 -27.16 22.35
C GLU A 158 24.16 -27.61 21.80
N LYS A 159 24.20 -28.72 21.06
CA LYS A 159 25.46 -29.31 20.55
C LYS A 159 26.06 -28.48 19.42
N LEU A 160 25.22 -28.07 18.46
CA LEU A 160 25.66 -27.25 17.33
C LEU A 160 26.01 -25.84 17.79
N GLY A 161 25.21 -25.25 18.68
CA GLY A 161 25.51 -23.96 19.30
C GLY A 161 26.86 -23.95 20.04
N ALA A 162 27.14 -24.98 20.85
CA ALA A 162 28.43 -25.14 21.52
C ALA A 162 29.59 -25.30 20.53
N LEU A 163 29.39 -26.07 19.45
CA LEU A 163 30.38 -26.26 18.39
C LEU A 163 30.73 -24.95 17.71
N PHE A 164 29.75 -24.20 17.20
CA PHE A 164 29.99 -22.91 16.55
C PHE A 164 30.64 -21.91 17.48
N THR A 165 30.16 -21.82 18.73
CA THR A 165 30.74 -20.97 19.78
C THR A 165 32.22 -21.27 20.00
N SER A 166 32.61 -22.55 20.00
CA SER A 166 34.01 -22.95 20.22
C SER A 166 34.96 -22.44 19.15
N PHE A 167 34.49 -22.25 17.91
CA PHE A 167 35.29 -21.63 16.84
C PHE A 167 35.23 -20.12 16.92
N VAL A 168 34.03 -19.53 16.96
CA VAL A 168 33.82 -18.07 16.92
C VAL A 168 34.57 -17.37 18.07
N SER A 169 34.46 -17.90 19.28
CA SER A 169 35.04 -17.29 20.49
C SER A 169 36.50 -17.68 20.74
N SER A 170 37.07 -18.61 19.98
CA SER A 170 38.47 -19.04 20.17
C SER A 170 39.44 -18.13 19.42
N PRO A 171 40.31 -17.37 20.13
CA PRO A 171 41.32 -16.55 19.47
C PRO A 171 42.42 -17.38 18.78
N ASP A 172 42.60 -18.64 19.19
CA ASP A 172 43.60 -19.57 18.64
C ASP A 172 43.09 -20.34 17.41
N ALA A 173 41.78 -20.28 17.12
CA ALA A 173 41.21 -20.91 15.94
C ALA A 173 41.66 -20.17 14.66
N PRO A 174 41.97 -20.88 13.56
CA PRO A 174 42.29 -20.27 12.28
C PRO A 174 41.19 -19.32 11.80
N LEU A 175 41.55 -18.13 11.30
CA LEU A 175 40.57 -17.11 10.91
C LEU A 175 39.53 -17.65 9.92
N ASP A 176 39.95 -18.38 8.88
CA ASP A 176 39.03 -18.97 7.89
C ASP A 176 37.98 -19.91 8.51
N ALA A 177 38.37 -20.68 9.53
CA ALA A 177 37.44 -21.55 10.27
C ALA A 177 36.49 -20.73 11.16
N ARG A 178 36.96 -19.63 11.75
CA ARG A 178 36.09 -18.70 12.50
C ARG A 178 35.06 -18.02 11.59
N VAL A 179 35.47 -17.61 10.39
CA VAL A 179 34.59 -17.03 9.36
C VAL A 179 33.52 -18.05 8.93
N ALA A 180 33.93 -19.27 8.59
CA ALA A 180 32.99 -20.34 8.22
C ALA A 180 32.03 -20.70 9.36
N ALA A 181 32.53 -20.73 10.61
CA ALA A 181 31.69 -21.00 11.78
C ALA A 181 30.66 -19.91 12.02
N TRP A 182 31.01 -18.64 11.84
CA TRP A 182 30.03 -17.55 11.92
C TRP A 182 28.97 -17.72 10.83
N LYS A 183 29.34 -17.89 9.56
CA LYS A 183 28.34 -18.07 8.47
C LYS A 183 27.39 -19.23 8.74
N ALA A 184 27.92 -20.37 9.17
CA ALA A 184 27.12 -21.56 9.50
C ALA A 184 26.21 -21.32 10.71
N LEU A 185 26.71 -20.61 11.71
CA LEU A 185 25.93 -20.20 12.87
C LEU A 185 24.79 -19.26 12.49
N SER A 186 25.06 -18.25 11.65
CA SER A 186 24.05 -17.33 11.16
C SER A 186 22.92 -18.06 10.47
N ALA A 187 23.24 -18.95 9.51
CA ALA A 187 22.25 -19.76 8.82
C ALA A 187 21.44 -20.66 9.77
N PHE A 188 22.06 -21.18 10.83
CA PHE A 188 21.37 -21.99 11.83
C PHE A 188 20.42 -21.18 12.73
N VAL A 189 20.83 -19.99 13.15
CA VAL A 189 20.08 -19.16 14.10
C VAL A 189 18.75 -18.69 13.51
N LEU A 190 18.67 -18.44 12.19
CA LEU A 190 17.42 -18.05 11.50
C LEU A 190 16.27 -19.05 11.67
N HIS A 191 16.57 -20.26 12.12
CA HIS A 191 15.59 -21.29 12.36
C HIS A 191 15.18 -21.38 13.84
N LEU A 192 15.60 -20.50 14.74
CA LEU A 192 15.26 -20.62 16.17
C LEU A 192 14.08 -19.72 16.51
N GLU A 193 13.00 -20.28 17.06
CA GLU A 193 11.75 -19.54 17.30
C GLU A 193 11.62 -19.04 18.75
N SER A 194 12.29 -19.67 19.72
CA SER A 194 12.14 -19.32 21.13
C SER A 194 13.27 -18.41 21.63
N THR A 195 12.92 -17.42 22.45
CA THR A 195 13.87 -16.51 23.11
C THR A 195 14.90 -17.27 23.94
N GLU A 196 14.50 -18.38 24.58
CA GLU A 196 15.40 -19.25 25.35
C GLU A 196 16.48 -19.89 24.47
N ALA A 197 16.14 -20.32 23.25
CA ALA A 197 17.09 -20.89 22.31
C ALA A 197 18.05 -19.83 21.75
N LEU A 198 17.60 -18.58 21.64
CA LEU A 198 18.40 -17.46 21.12
C LEU A 198 19.41 -16.91 22.13
N GLN A 199 19.13 -17.01 23.44
CA GLN A 199 19.92 -16.42 24.52
C GLN A 199 21.45 -16.70 24.47
N PRO A 200 21.93 -17.93 24.16
CA PRO A 200 23.36 -18.20 24.10
C PRO A 200 24.10 -17.40 23.02
N PHE A 201 23.41 -17.05 21.93
CA PHE A 201 24.02 -16.39 20.78
C PHE A 201 24.23 -14.90 20.99
N THR A 202 23.42 -14.27 21.84
CA THR A 202 23.63 -12.86 22.24
C THR A 202 25.03 -12.64 22.83
N GLN A 203 25.58 -13.63 23.55
CA GLN A 203 26.91 -13.53 24.14
C GLN A 203 28.06 -13.59 23.12
N LEU A 204 27.78 -13.92 21.85
CA LEU A 204 28.78 -14.06 20.78
C LEU A 204 29.02 -12.75 20.01
N LEU A 205 28.16 -11.74 20.17
CA LEU A 205 28.28 -10.46 19.46
C LEU A 205 29.66 -9.80 19.62
N PRO A 206 30.31 -9.76 20.80
CA PRO A 206 31.68 -9.23 20.91
C PRO A 206 32.70 -9.98 20.06
N ALA A 207 32.56 -11.31 19.95
CA ALA A 207 33.47 -12.14 19.17
C ALA A 207 33.28 -11.95 17.66
N PHE A 208 32.03 -11.74 17.20
CA PHE A 208 31.72 -11.36 15.82
C PHE A 208 32.43 -10.06 15.43
N LEU A 209 32.29 -9.01 16.27
CA LEU A 209 32.94 -7.72 16.01
C LEU A 209 34.46 -7.83 15.96
N GLN A 210 35.07 -8.68 16.79
CA GLN A 210 36.52 -8.93 16.76
C GLN A 210 36.98 -9.60 15.45
N ILE A 211 36.20 -10.56 14.93
CA ILE A 211 36.49 -11.22 13.63
C ILE A 211 36.41 -10.19 12.51
N LEU A 212 35.34 -9.38 12.50
CA LEU A 212 35.12 -8.33 11.51
C LEU A 212 36.26 -7.30 11.52
N GLU A 213 36.63 -6.81 12.69
CA GLU A 213 37.76 -5.89 12.86
C GLU A 213 39.07 -6.50 12.33
N THR A 214 39.31 -7.78 12.57
CA THR A 214 40.52 -8.48 12.09
C THR A 214 40.55 -8.55 10.56
N LEU A 215 39.41 -8.80 9.91
CA LEU A 215 39.29 -8.85 8.45
C LEU A 215 39.51 -7.48 7.83
N LEU A 216 38.86 -6.44 8.37
CA LEU A 216 38.98 -5.07 7.88
C LEU A 216 40.43 -4.55 8.02
N ARG A 217 41.11 -4.82 9.14
CA ARG A 217 42.53 -4.47 9.32
C ARG A 217 43.46 -5.21 8.35
N ARG A 218 43.05 -6.37 7.84
CA ARG A 218 43.79 -7.15 6.83
C ARG A 218 43.43 -6.77 5.40
N HIS A 219 42.52 -5.81 5.21
CA HIS A 219 41.93 -5.46 3.91
C HIS A 219 41.24 -6.65 3.22
N ASP A 220 40.76 -7.63 3.99
CA ASP A 220 39.95 -8.74 3.49
C ASP A 220 38.46 -8.34 3.50
N GLU A 221 38.16 -7.31 2.72
CA GLU A 221 36.80 -6.77 2.59
C GLU A 221 35.79 -7.76 2.00
N PRO A 222 36.12 -8.65 1.03
CA PRO A 222 35.16 -9.64 0.53
C PRO A 222 34.61 -10.56 1.62
N ASN A 223 35.45 -11.05 2.53
CA ASN A 223 34.98 -11.85 3.66
C ASN A 223 34.25 -11.01 4.70
N ALA A 224 34.70 -9.77 4.96
CA ALA A 224 34.00 -8.86 5.86
C ALA A 224 32.56 -8.58 5.37
N ARG A 225 32.38 -8.28 4.07
CA ARG A 225 31.07 -8.09 3.46
C ARG A 225 30.18 -9.32 3.60
N ALA A 226 30.71 -10.52 3.32
CA ALA A 226 29.94 -11.75 3.48
C ALA A 226 29.45 -11.97 4.92
N LEU A 227 30.24 -11.57 5.93
CA LEU A 227 29.84 -11.65 7.34
C LEU A 227 28.85 -10.57 7.75
N LEU A 228 29.00 -9.34 7.24
CA LEU A 228 28.00 -8.28 7.40
C LEU A 228 26.65 -8.71 6.82
N THR A 229 26.61 -9.32 5.64
CA THR A 229 25.38 -9.86 5.05
C THR A 229 24.77 -10.97 5.90
N SER A 230 25.58 -11.89 6.44
CA SER A 230 25.08 -12.94 7.35
C SER A 230 24.59 -12.37 8.68
N PHE A 231 25.20 -11.28 9.15
CA PHE A 231 24.78 -10.57 10.36
C PHE A 231 23.45 -9.85 10.16
N LEU A 232 23.31 -9.12 9.05
CA LEU A 232 22.09 -8.43 8.66
C LEU A 232 20.88 -9.39 8.60
N ALA A 233 21.04 -10.53 7.91
CA ALA A 233 19.98 -11.55 7.87
C ALA A 233 19.58 -12.08 9.26
N MET A 234 20.52 -12.14 10.21
CA MET A 234 20.20 -12.54 11.59
C MET A 234 19.43 -11.45 12.35
N THR A 235 19.75 -10.18 12.12
CA THR A 235 19.12 -9.07 12.83
C THR A 235 17.71 -8.80 12.32
N GLU A 236 17.47 -8.97 11.02
CA GLU A 236 16.15 -8.91 10.40
C GLU A 236 15.20 -9.98 10.98
N VAL A 237 15.67 -11.22 11.13
CA VAL A 237 14.83 -12.32 11.64
C VAL A 237 14.75 -12.32 13.18
N HIS A 238 15.82 -11.92 13.86
CA HIS A 238 15.93 -12.00 15.33
C HIS A 238 16.53 -10.72 15.94
N PRO A 239 15.82 -9.58 15.86
CA PRO A 239 16.32 -8.29 16.37
C PRO A 239 16.62 -8.31 17.88
N SER A 240 15.90 -9.16 18.63
CA SER A 240 16.11 -9.36 20.08
C SER A 240 17.53 -9.81 20.45
N LEU A 241 18.31 -10.38 19.51
CA LEU A 241 19.70 -10.75 19.75
C LEU A 241 20.58 -9.55 20.10
N LEU A 242 20.21 -8.36 19.64
CA LEU A 242 21.00 -7.13 19.79
C LEU A 242 20.84 -6.46 21.17
N LEU A 243 19.78 -6.80 21.92
CA LEU A 243 19.35 -6.13 23.15
C LEU A 243 20.49 -5.85 24.15
N LEU A 244 21.36 -6.84 24.42
CA LEU A 244 22.41 -6.72 25.43
C LEU A 244 23.64 -5.93 24.97
N HIS A 245 23.80 -5.72 23.66
CA HIS A 245 25.02 -5.22 23.05
C HIS A 245 24.78 -4.14 21.98
N LEU A 246 23.57 -3.56 21.96
CA LEU A 246 23.12 -2.59 20.96
C LEU A 246 24.14 -1.47 20.72
N ASP A 247 24.57 -0.78 21.78
CA ASP A 247 25.51 0.35 21.66
C ASP A 247 26.87 -0.08 21.08
N MET A 248 27.33 -1.28 21.43
CA MET A 248 28.61 -1.80 20.94
C MET A 248 28.53 -2.13 19.45
N VAL A 249 27.46 -2.81 19.03
CA VAL A 249 27.21 -3.15 17.63
C VAL A 249 27.00 -1.87 16.83
N GLY A 250 26.12 -0.98 17.28
CA GLY A 250 25.83 0.30 16.62
C GLY A 250 27.09 1.13 16.41
N ARG A 251 27.93 1.32 17.43
CA ARG A 251 29.21 2.04 17.28
C ARG A 251 30.17 1.37 16.29
N ALA A 252 30.20 0.03 16.24
CA ALA A 252 31.05 -0.69 15.31
C ALA A 252 30.59 -0.48 13.86
N MET A 253 29.29 -0.61 13.61
CA MET A 253 28.70 -0.39 12.28
C MET A 253 28.83 1.09 11.84
N LEU A 254 28.65 2.03 12.76
CA LEU A 254 28.90 3.46 12.54
C LEU A 254 30.34 3.74 12.10
N SER A 255 31.31 3.13 12.78
CA SER A 255 32.73 3.24 12.43
C SER A 255 33.03 2.71 11.02
N ILE A 256 32.36 1.63 10.60
CA ILE A 256 32.50 1.07 9.25
C ILE A 256 31.91 2.04 8.21
N ALA A 257 30.69 2.54 8.44
CA ALA A 257 30.00 3.45 7.52
C ALA A 257 30.79 4.77 7.31
N GLN A 258 31.40 5.31 8.36
CA GLN A 258 32.16 6.58 8.33
C GLN A 258 33.58 6.43 7.78
N SER A 259 34.07 5.21 7.55
CA SER A 259 35.48 5.00 7.19
C SER A 259 35.73 5.26 5.70
N HIS A 260 36.31 6.42 5.38
CA HIS A 260 36.77 6.75 4.01
C HIS A 260 37.97 5.89 3.51
N THR A 261 38.43 4.92 4.31
CA THR A 261 39.51 4.00 3.91
C THR A 261 38.99 2.66 3.38
N LEU A 262 37.70 2.39 3.56
CA LEU A 262 37.02 1.18 3.08
C LEU A 262 36.33 1.46 1.74
N ALA A 263 36.10 0.42 0.95
CA ALA A 263 35.30 0.55 -0.26
C ALA A 263 33.84 0.90 0.06
N ASN A 264 33.16 1.62 -0.83
CA ASN A 264 31.79 2.07 -0.61
C ASN A 264 30.82 0.91 -0.36
N GLU A 265 31.00 -0.23 -1.02
CA GLU A 265 30.16 -1.44 -0.80
C GLU A 265 30.27 -1.96 0.64
N THR A 266 31.46 -1.87 1.24
CA THR A 266 31.68 -2.27 2.63
C THR A 266 31.07 -1.25 3.60
N ARG A 267 31.18 0.05 3.29
CA ARG A 267 30.60 1.13 4.09
C ARG A 267 29.07 1.07 4.08
N VAL A 268 28.47 0.84 2.91
CA VAL A 268 27.01 0.69 2.74
C VAL A 268 26.51 -0.52 3.51
N LEU A 269 27.17 -1.68 3.46
CA LEU A 269 26.77 -2.82 4.30
C LEU A 269 26.85 -2.53 5.80
N GLY A 270 27.83 -1.72 6.25
CA GLY A 270 27.87 -1.23 7.62
C GLY A 270 26.67 -0.33 7.96
N LEU A 271 26.26 0.52 7.02
CA LEU A 271 25.06 1.35 7.15
C LEU A 271 23.78 0.50 7.17
N GLU A 272 23.64 -0.49 6.30
CA GLU A 272 22.46 -1.39 6.29
C GLU A 272 22.29 -2.13 7.62
N CYS A 273 23.39 -2.58 8.24
CA CYS A 273 23.31 -3.16 9.59
C CYS A 273 22.89 -2.15 10.66
N LEU A 274 23.12 -0.84 10.49
CA LEU A 274 22.57 0.20 11.37
C LEU A 274 21.08 0.44 11.11
N LEU A 275 20.66 0.37 9.84
CA LEU A 275 19.28 0.59 9.46
C LEU A 275 18.38 -0.53 9.95
N SER A 276 18.80 -1.79 9.79
CA SER A 276 18.10 -2.96 10.38
C SER A 276 17.95 -2.84 11.92
N ILE A 277 18.89 -2.21 12.62
CA ILE A 277 18.71 -1.92 14.06
C ILE A 277 17.58 -0.91 14.28
N CYS A 278 17.46 0.11 13.43
CA CYS A 278 16.42 1.14 13.55
C CYS A 278 15.04 0.62 13.12
N GLU A 279 14.99 -0.30 12.17
CA GLU A 279 13.77 -0.89 11.59
C GLU A 279 13.28 -2.07 12.44
N ASP A 280 14.09 -3.13 12.53
CA ASP A 280 13.67 -4.41 13.12
C ASP A 280 13.72 -4.38 14.66
N ALA A 281 14.52 -3.48 15.24
CA ALA A 281 14.64 -3.26 16.67
C ALA A 281 14.22 -1.84 17.09
N SER A 282 13.29 -1.23 16.33
CA SER A 282 12.89 0.18 16.43
C SER A 282 12.59 0.63 17.86
N GLN A 283 11.82 -0.15 18.63
CA GLN A 283 11.47 0.15 20.01
C GLN A 283 12.72 0.32 20.90
N ILE A 284 13.68 -0.59 20.76
CA ILE A 284 14.91 -0.57 21.55
C ILE A 284 15.81 0.56 21.06
N ALA A 285 15.92 0.75 19.74
CA ALA A 285 16.67 1.85 19.14
C ALA A 285 16.17 3.22 19.61
N ARG A 286 14.84 3.44 19.66
CA ARG A 286 14.18 4.64 20.21
C ARG A 286 14.64 4.94 21.65
N THR A 287 14.86 3.90 22.47
CA THR A 287 15.35 4.08 23.86
C THR A 287 16.85 4.38 23.96
N SER A 288 17.67 3.97 22.97
CA SER A 288 19.11 4.27 22.96
C SER A 288 19.40 5.65 22.34
N LYS A 289 19.05 6.70 23.08
CA LYS A 289 19.31 8.09 22.67
C LYS A 289 20.79 8.34 22.32
N ALA A 290 21.72 7.72 23.04
CA ALA A 290 23.14 7.90 22.82
C ALA A 290 23.60 7.35 21.46
N LEU A 291 22.99 6.27 20.97
CA LEU A 291 23.27 5.75 19.64
C LEU A 291 22.72 6.69 18.56
N LEU A 292 21.46 7.12 18.71
CA LEU A 292 20.82 8.02 17.74
C LEU A 292 21.50 9.40 17.66
N GLU A 293 22.02 9.93 18.77
CA GLU A 293 22.83 11.16 18.81
C GLU A 293 24.10 11.07 17.94
N ASP A 294 24.64 9.86 17.74
CA ASP A 294 25.82 9.60 16.88
C ASP A 294 25.41 9.21 15.44
N VAL A 295 24.28 8.52 15.25
CA VAL A 295 23.79 8.08 13.93
C VAL A 295 23.33 9.26 13.07
N VAL A 296 22.48 10.16 13.60
CA VAL A 296 21.93 11.29 12.84
C VAL A 296 22.99 12.14 12.13
N PRO A 297 24.07 12.61 12.81
CA PRO A 297 25.13 13.35 12.12
C PRO A 297 25.92 12.51 11.11
N CYS A 298 26.01 11.19 11.32
CA CYS A 298 26.62 10.29 10.34
C CYS A 298 25.82 10.30 9.04
N LEU A 299 24.50 10.14 9.11
CA LEU A 299 23.65 10.11 7.92
C LEU A 299 23.78 11.41 7.11
N LEU A 300 23.74 12.56 7.80
CA LEU A 300 23.97 13.87 7.18
C LEU A 300 25.37 14.03 6.59
N ALA A 301 26.40 13.42 7.21
CA ALA A 301 27.75 13.44 6.68
C ALA A 301 27.88 12.59 5.41
N LEU A 302 27.31 11.38 5.39
CA LEU A 302 27.28 10.50 4.21
C LEU A 302 26.53 11.17 3.05
N LEU A 303 25.37 11.77 3.32
CA LEU A 303 24.60 12.54 2.33
C LEU A 303 25.38 13.75 1.78
N ALA A 304 26.29 14.33 2.57
CA ALA A 304 27.14 15.45 2.17
C ALA A 304 28.42 15.02 1.42
N GLU A 305 28.71 13.72 1.27
CA GLU A 305 29.81 13.19 0.46
C GLU A 305 29.45 13.22 -1.03
N LEU A 306 29.20 14.42 -1.55
CA LEU A 306 28.82 14.65 -2.94
C LEU A 306 29.97 15.27 -3.74
N ASP A 307 30.27 14.68 -4.89
CA ASP A 307 31.32 15.14 -5.79
C ASP A 307 30.94 16.44 -6.51
N ASP A 308 31.95 17.30 -6.71
CA ASP A 308 31.84 18.58 -7.42
C ASP A 308 31.97 18.36 -8.94
N ASP A 309 30.96 17.74 -9.54
CA ASP A 309 30.86 17.58 -10.99
C ASP A 309 30.33 18.85 -11.67
N VAL A 310 31.22 19.51 -12.42
CA VAL A 310 30.95 20.74 -13.16
C VAL A 310 29.95 20.52 -14.30
N HIS A 311 29.86 19.31 -14.86
CA HIS A 311 28.98 18.99 -15.97
C HIS A 311 27.54 18.66 -15.55
N TRP A 312 27.26 18.62 -14.25
CA TRP A 312 25.91 18.40 -13.73
C TRP A 312 24.87 19.41 -14.26
N VAL A 313 25.29 20.64 -14.57
CA VAL A 313 24.39 21.67 -15.14
C VAL A 313 24.09 21.45 -16.64
N ASP A 314 24.92 20.68 -17.34
CA ASP A 314 24.82 20.44 -18.78
C ASP A 314 23.89 19.24 -19.09
N HIS A 315 23.63 18.39 -18.10
CA HIS A 315 22.82 17.19 -18.23
C HIS A 315 21.47 17.33 -17.52
N PHE A 316 20.43 16.75 -18.12
CA PHE A 316 19.11 16.71 -17.49
C PHE A 316 18.99 15.54 -16.49
N ASP A 317 19.61 14.41 -16.82
CA ASP A 317 19.64 13.19 -16.01
C ASP A 317 21.09 12.86 -15.64
N ASP A 318 21.31 12.10 -14.57
CA ASP A 318 22.64 11.62 -14.20
C ASP A 318 23.12 10.63 -15.27
N HIS A 319 24.44 10.54 -15.48
CA HIS A 319 25.00 9.61 -16.45
C HIS A 319 24.69 8.17 -16.07
N LYS A 320 24.00 7.42 -16.95
CA LYS A 320 23.70 5.99 -16.75
C LYS A 320 24.94 5.10 -16.61
N ASP A 321 26.12 5.60 -17.01
CA ASP A 321 27.39 4.85 -16.98
C ASP A 321 28.09 4.89 -15.60
N ASP A 322 27.55 5.61 -14.61
CA ASP A 322 28.11 5.65 -13.24
C ASP A 322 27.55 4.47 -12.41
N THR A 323 28.04 3.26 -12.71
CA THR A 323 27.58 2.02 -12.07
C THR A 323 28.16 1.81 -10.66
N GLY A 324 28.88 2.80 -10.11
CA GLY A 324 29.49 2.72 -8.78
C GLY A 324 28.50 2.99 -7.66
N VAL A 325 28.66 2.32 -6.52
CA VAL A 325 27.86 2.61 -5.31
C VAL A 325 28.23 3.99 -4.77
N ARG A 326 27.34 4.98 -4.94
CA ARG A 326 27.51 6.34 -4.39
C ARG A 326 27.05 6.38 -2.94
N ILE A 327 27.96 6.75 -2.04
CA ILE A 327 27.67 6.77 -0.60
C ILE A 327 26.62 7.83 -0.21
N CYS A 328 26.51 8.91 -0.97
CA CYS A 328 25.49 9.95 -0.75
C CYS A 328 24.08 9.42 -0.96
N ASP A 329 23.88 8.52 -1.93
CA ASP A 329 22.57 7.93 -2.23
C ASP A 329 22.15 6.98 -1.10
N ALA A 330 23.09 6.18 -0.58
CA ALA A 330 22.85 5.36 0.61
C ALA A 330 22.55 6.22 1.85
N GLY A 331 23.23 7.36 2.01
CA GLY A 331 22.94 8.33 3.07
C GLY A 331 21.56 8.97 2.93
N ALA A 332 21.09 9.24 1.71
CA ALA A 332 19.75 9.74 1.44
C ALA A 332 18.68 8.73 1.86
N ALA A 333 18.79 7.49 1.36
CA ALA A 333 17.87 6.40 1.69
C ALA A 333 17.83 6.13 3.21
N ALA A 334 18.98 6.23 3.89
CA ALA A 334 19.07 6.04 5.33
C ALA A 334 18.31 7.10 6.14
N ILE A 335 18.28 8.37 5.71
CA ILE A 335 17.55 9.41 6.44
C ILE A 335 16.05 9.14 6.41
N ASP A 336 15.52 8.79 5.24
CA ASP A 336 14.12 8.45 5.03
C ASP A 336 13.72 7.25 5.89
N ARG A 337 14.43 6.12 5.74
CA ARG A 337 14.20 4.88 6.50
C ARG A 337 14.25 5.10 8.02
N VAL A 338 15.26 5.81 8.53
CA VAL A 338 15.36 6.10 9.97
C VAL A 338 14.23 7.01 10.44
N ALA A 339 13.81 8.00 9.65
CA ALA A 339 12.68 8.85 10.02
C ALA A 339 11.39 8.05 10.13
N GLN A 340 11.14 7.13 9.20
CA GLN A 340 9.97 6.23 9.21
C GLN A 340 10.00 5.29 10.42
N SER A 341 11.12 4.62 10.72
CA SER A 341 11.16 3.62 11.80
C SER A 341 11.27 4.19 13.21
N ILE A 342 11.94 5.34 13.38
CA ILE A 342 12.16 5.95 14.70
C ILE A 342 11.09 6.99 15.05
N GLY A 343 10.45 7.57 14.03
CA GLY A 343 9.38 8.54 14.16
C GLY A 343 9.83 9.97 14.46
N GLY A 344 8.99 10.93 14.07
CA GLY A 344 9.26 12.38 14.20
C GLY A 344 9.52 12.86 15.63
N LYS A 345 8.88 12.24 16.63
CA LYS A 345 9.02 12.60 18.06
C LYS A 345 10.46 12.55 18.56
N VAL A 346 11.23 11.58 18.08
CA VAL A 346 12.63 11.37 18.48
C VAL A 346 13.57 11.98 17.43
N MET A 347 13.29 11.80 16.15
CA MET A 347 14.16 12.23 15.06
C MET A 347 14.28 13.76 14.96
N VAL A 348 13.15 14.49 15.02
CA VAL A 348 13.13 15.95 14.82
C VAL A 348 14.03 16.68 15.83
N PRO A 349 13.91 16.47 17.16
CA PRO A 349 14.79 17.13 18.13
C PRO A 349 16.28 16.84 17.95
N LEU A 350 16.63 15.67 17.41
CA LEU A 350 18.02 15.26 17.18
C LEU A 350 18.62 15.90 15.92
N ILE A 351 17.84 16.00 14.84
CA ILE A 351 18.36 16.44 13.54
C ILE A 351 18.34 17.97 13.36
N LEU A 352 17.35 18.69 13.92
CA LEU A 352 17.22 20.15 13.73
C LEU A 352 18.50 20.95 14.05
N PRO A 353 19.24 20.68 15.16
CA PRO A 353 20.48 21.40 15.43
C PRO A 353 21.54 21.25 14.34
N TRP A 354 21.63 20.06 13.74
CA TRP A 354 22.56 19.77 12.64
C TRP A 354 22.11 20.44 11.34
N LEU A 355 20.81 20.42 11.04
CA LEU A 355 20.26 21.13 9.88
C LEU A 355 20.54 22.63 9.98
N ALA A 356 20.37 23.24 11.16
CA ALA A 356 20.63 24.66 11.37
C ALA A 356 22.11 25.00 11.12
N GLN A 357 23.01 24.13 11.57
CA GLN A 357 24.45 24.25 11.31
C GLN A 357 24.78 24.10 9.81
N TYR A 358 24.16 23.13 9.14
CA TYR A 358 24.44 22.82 7.74
C TYR A 358 23.84 23.86 6.79
N MET A 359 22.72 24.49 7.16
CA MET A 359 22.06 25.56 6.39
C MET A 359 22.73 26.92 6.52
N ASP A 360 23.70 27.09 7.43
CA ASP A 360 24.45 28.35 7.55
C ASP A 360 25.14 28.71 6.23
N LYS A 361 25.07 29.99 5.83
CA LYS A 361 25.65 30.48 4.56
C LYS A 361 27.15 30.28 4.46
N ALA A 362 27.87 30.15 5.58
CA ALA A 362 29.30 29.87 5.62
C ALA A 362 29.63 28.38 5.45
N ALA A 363 28.64 27.47 5.53
CA ALA A 363 28.85 26.05 5.32
C ALA A 363 29.14 25.72 3.85
N PRO A 364 29.94 24.67 3.57
CA PRO A 364 30.13 24.15 2.21
C PRO A 364 28.79 23.86 1.54
N TRP A 365 28.72 24.06 0.22
CA TRP A 365 27.47 23.86 -0.52
C TRP A 365 26.95 22.42 -0.40
N GLN A 366 27.83 21.42 -0.29
CA GLN A 366 27.45 20.02 -0.08
C GLN A 366 26.67 19.82 1.23
N LYS A 367 27.04 20.55 2.29
CA LYS A 367 26.32 20.48 3.58
C LYS A 367 24.97 21.19 3.50
N ARG A 368 24.92 22.36 2.87
CA ARG A 368 23.65 23.07 2.61
C ARG A 368 22.70 22.23 1.76
N HIS A 369 23.24 21.56 0.74
CA HIS A 369 22.51 20.60 -0.09
C HIS A 369 21.97 19.43 0.73
N ALA A 370 22.83 18.78 1.52
CA ALA A 370 22.45 17.66 2.37
C ALA A 370 21.35 18.03 3.38
N ALA A 371 21.38 19.23 3.97
CA ALA A 371 20.34 19.68 4.88
C ALA A 371 18.97 19.83 4.18
N LEU A 372 18.94 20.41 2.98
CA LEU A 372 17.69 20.54 2.21
C LEU A 372 17.12 19.18 1.81
N TYR A 373 17.98 18.25 1.34
CA TYR A 373 17.55 16.89 1.03
C TYR A 373 17.06 16.15 2.28
N ALA A 374 17.78 16.24 3.40
CA ALA A 374 17.38 15.60 4.64
C ALA A 374 16.01 16.06 5.13
N ILE A 375 15.69 17.35 5.00
CA ILE A 375 14.35 17.88 5.33
C ILE A 375 13.27 17.24 4.44
N GLY A 376 13.51 17.15 3.13
CA GLY A 376 12.56 16.51 2.22
C GLY A 376 12.40 15.01 2.49
N LEU A 377 13.51 14.30 2.70
CA LEU A 377 13.54 12.85 2.91
C LEU A 377 12.90 12.44 4.25
N MET A 378 13.09 13.22 5.31
CA MET A 378 12.47 12.90 6.60
C MET A 378 11.00 13.34 6.70
N ALA A 379 10.46 14.02 5.68
CA ALA A 379 9.16 14.67 5.77
C ALA A 379 8.07 13.66 6.15
N GLU A 380 7.96 12.57 5.40
CA GLU A 380 6.98 11.49 5.60
C GLU A 380 7.06 10.89 7.00
N GLY A 381 8.20 10.31 7.39
CA GLY A 381 8.38 9.68 8.71
C GLY A 381 8.36 10.63 9.92
N ALA A 382 8.48 11.95 9.71
CA ALA A 382 8.46 12.96 10.77
C ALA A 382 7.29 13.94 10.69
N LYS A 383 6.24 13.59 9.94
CA LYS A 383 5.18 14.50 9.49
C LYS A 383 4.57 15.38 10.56
N GLU A 384 3.95 14.80 11.58
CA GLU A 384 3.25 15.57 12.61
C GLU A 384 4.17 16.54 13.35
N HIS A 385 5.37 16.08 13.70
CA HIS A 385 6.29 16.81 14.56
C HIS A 385 7.06 17.88 13.77
N PHE A 386 7.48 17.60 12.53
CA PHE A 386 8.16 18.58 11.71
C PHE A 386 7.20 19.61 11.10
N PHE A 387 5.94 19.25 10.83
CA PHE A 387 4.94 20.21 10.36
C PHE A 387 4.73 21.38 11.35
N GLN A 388 4.85 21.13 12.65
CA GLN A 388 4.78 22.17 13.70
C GLN A 388 5.96 23.16 13.65
N GLU A 389 7.10 22.74 13.11
CA GLU A 389 8.32 23.55 13.00
C GLU A 389 8.40 24.32 11.67
N LEU A 390 7.53 24.00 10.69
CA LEU A 390 7.62 24.54 9.32
C LEU A 390 7.51 26.06 9.23
N ASP A 391 6.78 26.72 10.13
CA ASP A 391 6.70 28.20 10.15
C ASP A 391 8.10 28.84 10.29
N HIS A 392 9.05 28.13 10.93
CA HIS A 392 10.43 28.57 11.04
C HIS A 392 11.29 28.14 9.84
N TRP A 393 11.12 26.91 9.35
CA TRP A 393 12.00 26.31 8.34
C TRP A 393 11.63 26.68 6.91
N LEU A 394 10.35 26.85 6.59
CA LEU A 394 9.88 27.14 5.24
C LEU A 394 10.51 28.40 4.64
N PRO A 395 10.64 29.54 5.36
CA PRO A 395 11.33 30.70 4.82
C PRO A 395 12.81 30.45 4.46
N LEU A 396 13.50 29.55 5.19
CA LEU A 396 14.89 29.19 4.90
C LEU A 396 15.00 28.33 3.62
N ILE A 397 14.06 27.40 3.45
CA ILE A 397 13.96 26.53 2.27
C ILE A 397 13.63 27.38 1.03
N LEU A 398 12.61 28.24 1.10
CA LEU A 398 12.24 29.15 0.00
C LEU A 398 13.40 30.11 -0.34
N GLY A 399 14.12 30.59 0.67
CA GLY A 399 15.30 31.43 0.47
C GLY A 399 16.42 30.75 -0.34
N ALA A 400 16.54 29.41 -0.27
CA ALA A 400 17.55 28.65 -1.01
C ALA A 400 17.27 28.57 -2.52
N LEU A 401 16.03 28.80 -2.97
CA LEU A 401 15.69 28.96 -4.40
C LEU A 401 16.40 30.16 -5.04
N HIS A 402 16.85 31.12 -4.23
CA HIS A 402 17.55 32.31 -4.69
C HIS A 402 19.08 32.21 -4.57
N ASP A 403 19.65 31.02 -4.31
CA ASP A 403 21.11 30.84 -4.27
C ASP A 403 21.70 31.08 -5.67
N ALA A 404 22.39 32.21 -5.83
CA ALA A 404 22.98 32.63 -7.09
C ALA A 404 24.27 31.85 -7.45
N ALA A 405 24.93 31.24 -6.46
CA ALA A 405 26.25 30.64 -6.64
C ALA A 405 26.15 29.16 -7.05
N PHE A 406 25.17 28.42 -6.55
CA PHE A 406 25.11 26.96 -6.72
C PHE A 406 23.72 26.49 -7.22
N PRO A 407 23.59 26.12 -8.50
CA PRO A 407 22.35 25.56 -9.04
C PRO A 407 21.84 24.31 -8.31
N ARG A 408 22.76 23.49 -7.77
CA ARG A 408 22.43 22.30 -6.97
C ARG A 408 21.72 22.63 -5.65
N ILE A 409 21.95 23.82 -5.07
CA ILE A 409 21.22 24.27 -3.88
C ILE A 409 19.78 24.61 -4.24
N ARG A 410 19.57 25.30 -5.38
CA ARG A 410 18.22 25.57 -5.89
C ARG A 410 17.48 24.27 -6.20
N HIS A 411 18.18 23.28 -6.76
CA HIS A 411 17.66 21.94 -7.00
C HIS A 411 17.20 21.26 -5.70
N ALA A 412 18.05 21.23 -4.67
CA ALA A 412 17.74 20.65 -3.38
C ALA A 412 16.55 21.34 -2.69
N ALA A 413 16.42 22.67 -2.84
CA ALA A 413 15.27 23.41 -2.33
C ALA A 413 13.97 23.02 -3.05
N LEU A 414 14.00 22.89 -4.39
CA LEU A 414 12.84 22.38 -5.15
C LEU A 414 12.48 20.95 -4.74
N PHE A 415 13.47 20.06 -4.59
CA PHE A 415 13.27 18.70 -4.10
C PHE A 415 12.56 18.69 -2.74
N CYS A 416 13.07 19.48 -1.78
CA CYS A 416 12.48 19.61 -0.45
C CYS A 416 11.03 20.12 -0.50
N ILE A 417 10.74 21.18 -1.26
CA ILE A 417 9.37 21.71 -1.41
C ILE A 417 8.45 20.68 -2.06
N GLY A 418 8.93 19.94 -3.06
CA GLY A 418 8.16 18.88 -3.72
C GLY A 418 7.77 17.75 -2.78
N HIS A 419 8.67 17.33 -1.89
CA HIS A 419 8.39 16.34 -0.85
C HIS A 419 7.41 16.89 0.19
N LEU A 420 7.64 18.10 0.73
CA LEU A 420 6.69 18.72 1.66
C LEU A 420 5.28 18.85 1.07
N ALA A 421 5.16 19.22 -0.21
CA ALA A 421 3.87 19.31 -0.89
C ALA A 421 3.18 17.94 -1.04
N LYS A 422 3.94 16.87 -1.28
CA LYS A 422 3.41 15.51 -1.40
C LYS A 422 3.03 14.96 -0.01
N ASP A 423 4.02 14.88 0.86
CA ASP A 423 3.94 14.11 2.10
C ASP A 423 3.05 14.82 3.14
N TYR A 424 2.99 16.16 3.11
CA TYR A 424 2.10 16.96 3.97
C TYR A 424 0.82 17.41 3.27
N GLY A 425 0.47 16.78 2.15
CA GLY A 425 -0.84 16.95 1.49
C GLY A 425 -1.97 16.20 2.20
N VAL A 426 -1.67 15.03 2.76
CA VAL A 426 -2.61 14.15 3.50
C VAL A 426 -2.53 14.43 5.01
N VAL A 427 -2.80 15.65 5.46
CA VAL A 427 -2.93 15.94 6.92
C VAL A 427 -4.42 15.99 7.25
N GLU A 428 -4.80 15.53 8.45
CA GLU A 428 -6.19 15.51 8.91
C GLU A 428 -6.98 16.77 8.52
N ARG A 429 -8.12 16.54 7.85
CA ARG A 429 -9.22 17.50 7.66
C ARG A 429 -8.79 18.90 7.23
N GLY A 430 -8.05 19.01 6.12
CA GLY A 430 -7.83 20.28 5.40
C GLY A 430 -6.74 21.20 5.98
N LYS A 431 -6.09 20.85 7.10
CA LYS A 431 -4.96 21.61 7.69
C LYS A 431 -3.61 21.22 7.09
N ASN A 432 -3.58 21.02 5.78
CA ASN A 432 -2.42 20.51 5.07
C ASN A 432 -1.46 21.63 4.61
N PHE A 433 -0.33 21.23 4.01
CA PHE A 433 0.70 22.15 3.56
C PHE A 433 0.20 23.14 2.50
N GLN A 434 -0.64 22.68 1.57
CA GLN A 434 -1.23 23.48 0.51
C GLN A 434 -2.14 24.55 1.10
N ALA A 435 -3.06 24.17 1.98
CA ALA A 435 -3.99 25.09 2.63
C ALA A 435 -3.23 26.18 3.40
N LYS A 436 -2.24 25.81 4.21
CA LYS A 436 -1.50 26.75 5.06
C LYS A 436 -0.53 27.66 4.29
N TYR A 437 0.19 27.14 3.30
CA TYR A 437 1.37 27.83 2.74
C TYR A 437 1.27 28.18 1.24
N HIS A 438 0.14 27.95 0.55
CA HIS A 438 0.01 28.25 -0.88
C HIS A 438 0.47 29.66 -1.29
N ALA A 439 0.11 30.68 -0.49
CA ALA A 439 0.45 32.07 -0.77
C ALA A 439 1.95 32.37 -0.68
N GLU A 440 2.72 31.57 0.08
CA GLU A 440 4.17 31.71 0.25
C GLU A 440 4.96 30.85 -0.73
N VAL A 441 4.45 29.66 -1.08
CA VAL A 441 5.16 28.66 -1.88
C VAL A 441 5.00 28.88 -3.38
N LEU A 442 3.80 29.20 -3.86
CA LEU A 442 3.53 29.31 -5.30
C LEU A 442 4.29 30.48 -5.99
N PRO A 443 4.37 31.70 -5.41
CA PRO A 443 5.03 32.81 -6.10
C PRO A 443 6.53 32.59 -6.37
N PRO A 444 7.35 32.06 -5.43
CA PRO A 444 8.76 31.76 -5.67
C PRO A 444 9.02 30.68 -6.74
N LEU A 445 8.05 29.82 -7.04
CA LEU A 445 8.19 28.80 -8.09
C LEU A 445 8.07 29.38 -9.50
N LEU A 446 7.33 30.48 -9.68
CA LEU A 446 7.12 31.09 -11.01
C LEU A 446 8.45 31.43 -11.71
N PRO A 447 9.41 32.18 -11.11
CA PRO A 447 10.70 32.45 -11.74
C PRO A 447 11.51 31.20 -12.12
N MET A 448 11.32 30.08 -11.40
CA MET A 448 12.02 28.83 -11.67
C MET A 448 11.48 28.11 -12.92
N LEU A 449 10.28 28.46 -13.39
CA LEU A 449 9.65 27.93 -14.61
C LEU A 449 9.94 28.78 -15.85
N PHE A 450 10.42 30.01 -15.66
CA PHE A 450 10.76 30.93 -16.75
C PHE A 450 12.22 30.76 -17.21
N GLU A 451 12.56 31.42 -18.32
CA GLU A 451 13.92 31.46 -18.89
C GLU A 451 15.00 32.04 -17.95
N HIS A 452 14.59 32.63 -16.82
CA HIS A 452 15.52 33.10 -15.78
C HIS A 452 16.31 31.96 -15.12
N GLU A 453 15.72 30.76 -15.00
CA GLU A 453 16.48 29.57 -14.61
C GLU A 453 17.07 28.91 -15.85
N THR A 454 18.39 29.03 -16.00
CA THR A 454 19.12 28.54 -17.17
C THR A 454 19.44 27.05 -17.08
N VAL A 455 19.36 26.45 -15.88
CA VAL A 455 19.63 25.03 -15.67
C VAL A 455 18.35 24.24 -15.91
N MET A 456 18.30 23.50 -17.03
CA MET A 456 17.10 22.80 -17.49
C MET A 456 16.57 21.78 -16.48
N ARG A 457 17.47 21.10 -15.76
CA ARG A 457 17.13 20.17 -14.67
C ARG A 457 16.33 20.85 -13.56
N ASN A 458 16.72 22.06 -13.14
CA ASN A 458 15.98 22.83 -12.12
C ASN A 458 14.61 23.27 -12.64
N ARG A 459 14.55 23.72 -13.89
CA ARG A 459 13.29 24.14 -14.53
C ARG A 459 12.30 22.97 -14.65
N GLY A 460 12.78 21.79 -15.01
CA GLY A 460 11.99 20.55 -15.02
C GLY A 460 11.49 20.16 -13.64
N LEU A 461 12.37 20.22 -12.63
CA LEU A 461 11.99 19.92 -11.24
C LEU A 461 10.97 20.92 -10.69
N ALA A 462 11.08 22.21 -11.02
CA ALA A 462 10.08 23.21 -10.62
C ALA A 462 8.69 22.90 -11.19
N ALA A 463 8.60 22.40 -12.42
CA ALA A 463 7.34 21.91 -12.97
C ALA A 463 6.83 20.67 -12.21
N SER A 464 7.73 19.74 -11.86
CA SER A 464 7.39 18.58 -11.04
C SER A 464 6.89 18.95 -9.63
N VAL A 465 7.45 20.00 -8.99
CA VAL A 465 6.97 20.51 -7.71
C VAL A 465 5.53 21.00 -7.83
N LEU A 466 5.17 21.66 -8.94
CA LEU A 466 3.78 22.04 -9.18
C LEU A 466 2.85 20.84 -9.35
N CYS A 467 3.32 19.72 -9.92
CA CYS A 467 2.54 18.49 -9.96
C CYS A 467 2.16 18.01 -8.54
N ASN A 468 3.14 17.97 -7.63
CA ASN A 468 2.94 17.56 -6.24
C ASN A 468 2.06 18.56 -5.48
N PHE A 469 2.29 19.87 -5.69
CA PHE A 469 1.50 20.91 -5.02
C PHE A 469 0.04 20.90 -5.50
N CYS A 470 -0.19 20.76 -6.81
CA CYS A 470 -1.52 20.74 -7.42
C CYS A 470 -2.07 19.30 -7.53
N HIS A 471 -1.94 18.51 -6.47
CA HIS A 471 -2.58 17.20 -6.37
C HIS A 471 -4.07 17.38 -6.00
N PRO A 472 -5.03 16.76 -6.72
CA PRO A 472 -6.46 17.00 -6.52
C PRO A 472 -6.99 16.59 -5.14
N GLU A 473 -6.33 15.64 -4.48
CA GLU A 473 -6.72 15.19 -3.13
C GLU A 473 -6.31 16.16 -2.02
N HIS A 474 -5.38 17.09 -2.29
CA HIS A 474 -4.78 17.93 -1.25
C HIS A 474 -4.91 19.42 -1.55
N CYS A 475 -4.99 19.78 -2.83
CA CYS A 475 -5.04 21.16 -3.30
C CYS A 475 -6.45 21.52 -3.74
N ARG A 476 -7.02 22.57 -3.14
CA ARG A 476 -8.33 23.10 -3.53
C ARG A 476 -8.18 24.24 -4.53
N THR A 477 -9.18 24.42 -5.38
CA THR A 477 -9.22 25.46 -6.43
C THR A 477 -8.82 26.85 -5.91
N GLN A 478 -9.34 27.24 -4.74
CA GLN A 478 -9.13 28.56 -4.15
C GLN A 478 -7.66 28.92 -3.88
N TYR A 479 -6.80 27.92 -3.64
CA TYR A 479 -5.38 28.14 -3.35
C TYR A 479 -4.59 28.54 -4.60
N VAL A 480 -5.01 28.03 -5.76
CA VAL A 480 -4.34 28.22 -7.04
C VAL A 480 -4.96 29.37 -7.84
N LEU A 481 -6.27 29.60 -7.67
CA LEU A 481 -7.04 30.56 -8.46
C LEU A 481 -6.40 31.97 -8.56
N PRO A 482 -5.83 32.57 -7.48
CA PRO A 482 -5.19 33.88 -7.56
C PRO A 482 -3.94 33.95 -8.45
N LEU A 483 -3.29 32.80 -8.70
CA LEU A 483 -2.05 32.68 -9.49
C LEU A 483 -2.24 31.85 -10.77
N LEU A 484 -3.48 31.45 -11.09
CA LEU A 484 -3.77 30.53 -12.19
C LEU A 484 -3.24 31.03 -13.55
N GLU A 485 -3.57 32.27 -13.93
CA GLU A 485 -3.12 32.84 -15.21
C GLU A 485 -1.58 32.93 -15.32
N PRO A 486 -0.85 33.49 -14.33
CA PRO A 486 0.62 33.46 -14.32
C PRO A 486 1.22 32.04 -14.40
N LEU A 487 0.66 31.08 -13.66
CA LEU A 487 1.15 29.69 -13.63
C LEU A 487 0.98 29.01 -14.99
N LEU A 488 -0.23 29.07 -15.56
CA LEU A 488 -0.50 28.47 -16.88
C LEU A 488 0.32 29.15 -17.98
N SER A 489 0.49 30.47 -17.92
CA SER A 489 1.33 31.19 -18.88
C SER A 489 2.79 30.71 -18.83
N ALA A 490 3.34 30.53 -17.62
CA ALA A 490 4.71 30.03 -17.43
C ALA A 490 4.87 28.60 -17.97
N LEU A 491 3.91 27.72 -17.68
CA LEU A 491 3.91 26.33 -18.13
C LEU A 491 3.74 26.20 -19.64
N PHE A 492 2.84 26.97 -20.25
CA PHE A 492 2.65 26.99 -21.71
C PHE A 492 3.90 27.50 -22.43
N GLN A 493 4.57 28.54 -21.88
CA GLN A 493 5.84 28.99 -22.42
C GLN A 493 6.92 27.91 -22.29
N ALA A 494 7.02 27.24 -21.13
CA ALA A 494 7.97 26.14 -20.94
C ALA A 494 7.74 25.02 -21.96
N LEU A 495 6.48 24.67 -22.24
CA LEU A 495 6.11 23.68 -23.26
C LEU A 495 6.54 24.06 -24.68
N GLN A 496 6.50 25.34 -25.02
CA GLN A 496 6.84 25.79 -26.38
C GLN A 496 8.35 26.02 -26.58
N THR A 497 9.08 26.39 -25.52
CA THR A 497 10.45 26.93 -25.63
C THR A 497 11.54 26.01 -25.08
N SER A 498 11.20 25.00 -24.28
CA SER A 498 12.17 24.18 -23.55
C SER A 498 12.49 22.87 -24.30
N PRO A 499 13.62 22.20 -23.98
CA PRO A 499 13.90 20.87 -24.50
C PRO A 499 12.89 19.84 -23.98
N ARG A 500 12.85 18.70 -24.68
CA ARG A 500 11.93 17.57 -24.44
C ARG A 500 11.71 17.27 -22.96
N GLN A 501 12.78 17.14 -22.17
CA GLN A 501 12.68 16.71 -20.79
C GLN A 501 11.94 17.71 -19.89
N VAL A 502 12.08 19.01 -20.16
CA VAL A 502 11.31 20.06 -19.45
C VAL A 502 9.86 20.07 -19.95
N GLN A 503 9.63 19.87 -21.25
CA GLN A 503 8.29 19.77 -21.82
C GLN A 503 7.51 18.60 -21.19
N GLU A 504 8.18 17.46 -20.97
CA GLU A 504 7.60 16.27 -20.31
C GLU A 504 7.14 16.57 -18.89
N GLN A 505 7.81 17.43 -18.13
CA GLN A 505 7.36 17.81 -16.78
C GLN A 505 6.29 18.92 -16.82
N ALA A 506 6.47 19.91 -17.69
CA ALA A 506 5.54 21.02 -17.82
C ALA A 506 4.13 20.57 -18.27
N ILE A 507 4.01 19.59 -19.16
CA ILE A 507 2.71 19.11 -19.63
C ILE A 507 1.95 18.35 -18.54
N THR A 508 2.66 17.60 -17.70
CA THR A 508 2.09 16.93 -16.53
C THR A 508 1.63 17.97 -15.51
N ALA A 509 2.42 19.01 -15.24
CA ALA A 509 2.04 20.09 -14.33
C ALA A 509 0.76 20.83 -14.78
N VAL A 510 0.62 21.09 -16.09
CA VAL A 510 -0.62 21.65 -16.66
C VAL A 510 -1.81 20.73 -16.38
N ALA A 511 -1.64 19.41 -16.53
CA ALA A 511 -2.70 18.45 -16.26
C ALA A 511 -3.13 18.43 -14.79
N CYS A 512 -2.16 18.49 -13.85
CA CYS A 512 -2.43 18.59 -12.42
C CYS A 512 -3.18 19.88 -12.06
N VAL A 513 -2.73 21.04 -12.57
CA VAL A 513 -3.43 22.33 -12.38
C VAL A 513 -4.86 22.26 -12.93
N ALA A 514 -5.05 21.69 -14.12
CA ALA A 514 -6.39 21.55 -14.71
C ALA A 514 -7.33 20.68 -13.87
N LYS A 515 -6.83 19.57 -13.31
CA LYS A 515 -7.61 18.72 -12.39
C LYS A 515 -8.06 19.49 -11.14
N VAL A 516 -7.17 20.29 -10.54
CA VAL A 516 -7.49 21.05 -9.32
C VAL A 516 -8.53 22.12 -9.59
N VAL A 517 -8.38 22.90 -10.67
CA VAL A 517 -9.27 24.06 -10.91
C VAL A 517 -10.57 23.73 -11.66
N GLY A 518 -10.69 22.50 -12.19
CA GLY A 518 -11.90 22.00 -12.86
C GLY A 518 -12.40 22.93 -13.96
N ASP A 519 -13.68 23.28 -13.89
CA ASP A 519 -14.39 24.14 -14.86
C ASP A 519 -13.72 25.51 -15.09
N ALA A 520 -12.98 26.03 -14.12
CA ALA A 520 -12.25 27.30 -14.27
C ALA A 520 -11.18 27.21 -15.38
N PHE A 521 -10.73 26.01 -15.75
CA PHE A 521 -9.78 25.79 -16.84
C PHE A 521 -10.37 26.08 -18.24
N VAL A 522 -11.71 26.11 -18.39
CA VAL A 522 -12.38 26.38 -19.67
C VAL A 522 -11.88 27.66 -20.33
N LEU A 523 -11.56 28.69 -19.55
CA LEU A 523 -11.05 29.98 -20.05
C LEU A 523 -9.68 29.88 -20.75
N TYR A 524 -8.91 28.82 -20.47
CA TYR A 524 -7.57 28.59 -21.00
C TYR A 524 -7.51 27.46 -22.03
N TYR A 525 -8.61 26.73 -22.21
CA TYR A 525 -8.70 25.58 -23.12
C TYR A 525 -8.29 25.92 -24.56
N ASP A 526 -8.80 27.03 -25.10
CA ASP A 526 -8.52 27.48 -26.47
C ASP A 526 -7.04 27.88 -26.70
N VAL A 527 -6.32 28.21 -25.62
CA VAL A 527 -4.89 28.50 -25.65
C VAL A 527 -4.07 27.21 -25.58
N PHE A 528 -4.48 26.28 -24.71
CA PHE A 528 -3.79 25.02 -24.49
C PHE A 528 -3.90 24.04 -25.67
N MET A 529 -5.12 23.81 -26.18
CA MET A 529 -5.39 22.70 -27.09
C MET A 529 -4.59 22.76 -28.41
N PRO A 530 -4.36 23.94 -29.02
CA PRO A 530 -3.45 24.07 -30.16
C PRO A 530 -2.00 23.66 -29.84
N VAL A 531 -1.51 23.98 -28.64
CA VAL A 531 -0.15 23.62 -28.19
C VAL A 531 -0.03 22.10 -28.04
N ALA A 532 -1.02 21.47 -27.41
CA ALA A 532 -1.04 20.02 -27.23
C ALA A 532 -1.09 19.27 -28.57
N LYS A 533 -1.96 19.70 -29.49
CA LYS A 533 -2.03 19.16 -30.86
C LYS A 533 -0.71 19.32 -31.61
N GLN A 534 -0.01 20.44 -31.41
CA GLN A 534 1.31 20.66 -32.00
C GLN A 534 2.34 19.65 -31.47
N VAL A 535 2.38 19.41 -30.15
CA VAL A 535 3.26 18.39 -29.55
C VAL A 535 2.96 17.01 -30.12
N LEU A 536 1.68 16.60 -30.15
CA LEU A 536 1.25 15.29 -30.68
C LEU A 536 1.60 15.10 -32.16
N THR A 537 1.59 16.17 -32.96
CA THR A 537 1.82 16.08 -34.42
C THR A 537 3.28 16.27 -34.83
N GLN A 538 4.10 17.00 -34.07
CA GLN A 538 5.47 17.34 -34.45
C GLN A 538 6.55 16.49 -33.78
N ALA A 539 6.25 15.86 -32.63
CA ALA A 539 7.22 15.10 -31.88
C ALA A 539 7.42 13.71 -32.52
N HIS A 540 8.26 13.61 -33.56
CA HIS A 540 8.47 12.37 -34.32
C HIS A 540 9.65 11.52 -33.80
N GLY A 541 9.49 10.20 -33.78
CA GLY A 541 10.55 9.23 -33.44
C GLY A 541 10.45 8.69 -32.01
N LYS A 542 11.23 7.63 -31.74
CA LYS A 542 11.18 6.88 -30.46
C LYS A 542 11.56 7.74 -29.25
N GLN A 543 12.52 8.68 -29.39
CA GLN A 543 12.93 9.51 -28.25
C GLN A 543 11.84 10.47 -27.73
N TYR A 544 10.76 10.69 -28.49
CA TYR A 544 9.64 11.55 -28.09
C TYR A 544 8.39 10.76 -27.65
N ALA A 545 8.48 9.42 -27.58
CA ALA A 545 7.37 8.56 -27.18
C ALA A 545 6.75 8.97 -25.84
N LEU A 546 7.59 9.23 -24.83
CA LEU A 546 7.14 9.67 -23.49
C LEU A 546 6.43 11.02 -23.54
N LEU A 547 7.01 12.01 -24.23
CA LEU A 547 6.39 13.33 -24.40
C LEU A 547 5.02 13.23 -25.10
N ARG A 548 4.91 12.42 -26.16
CA ARG A 548 3.63 12.16 -26.81
C ARG A 548 2.65 11.53 -25.83
N GLY A 549 3.05 10.48 -25.12
CA GLY A 549 2.22 9.82 -24.11
C GLY A 549 1.67 10.77 -23.05
N LYS A 550 2.54 11.56 -22.42
CA LYS A 550 2.14 12.59 -21.44
C LYS A 550 1.25 13.68 -22.04
N ALA A 551 1.44 14.04 -23.31
CA ALA A 551 0.55 14.97 -24.01
C ALA A 551 -0.85 14.38 -24.22
N MET A 552 -0.95 13.09 -24.57
CA MET A 552 -2.23 12.40 -24.70
C MET A 552 -2.98 12.35 -23.38
N GLU A 553 -2.28 12.01 -22.30
CA GLU A 553 -2.83 12.01 -20.94
C GLU A 553 -3.33 13.41 -20.55
N CYS A 554 -2.51 14.44 -20.72
CA CYS A 554 -2.88 15.82 -20.41
C CYS A 554 -4.13 16.28 -21.17
N VAL A 555 -4.22 15.97 -22.47
CA VAL A 555 -5.40 16.27 -23.30
C VAL A 555 -6.65 15.58 -22.75
N ALA A 556 -6.55 14.31 -22.36
CA ALA A 556 -7.67 13.57 -21.81
C ALA A 556 -8.12 14.12 -20.45
N LEU A 557 -7.18 14.44 -19.56
CA LEU A 557 -7.45 15.04 -18.25
C LEU A 557 -8.10 16.43 -18.35
N ILE A 558 -7.62 17.26 -19.28
CA ILE A 558 -8.25 18.55 -19.54
C ILE A 558 -9.65 18.36 -20.13
N GLY A 559 -9.84 17.37 -21.00
CA GLY A 559 -11.16 16.99 -21.50
C GLY A 559 -12.14 16.63 -20.39
N GLN A 560 -11.68 15.94 -19.34
CA GLN A 560 -12.48 15.66 -18.14
C GLN A 560 -12.79 16.93 -17.37
N ALA A 561 -11.81 17.83 -17.19
CA ALA A 561 -11.98 19.08 -16.43
C ALA A 561 -12.89 20.11 -17.10
N VAL A 562 -12.92 20.20 -18.45
CA VAL A 562 -13.76 21.17 -19.18
C VAL A 562 -15.11 20.61 -19.62
N GLY A 563 -15.31 19.30 -19.49
CA GLY A 563 -16.53 18.60 -19.88
C GLY A 563 -16.69 18.33 -21.37
N LYS A 564 -17.72 17.52 -21.68
CA LYS A 564 -18.00 16.99 -23.02
C LYS A 564 -18.24 18.07 -24.07
N ASP A 565 -18.98 19.13 -23.73
CA ASP A 565 -19.39 20.15 -24.71
C ASP A 565 -18.21 20.90 -25.32
N ALA A 566 -17.21 21.25 -24.51
CA ALA A 566 -15.99 21.89 -24.98
C ALA A 566 -15.06 20.90 -25.70
N PHE A 567 -14.96 19.66 -25.23
CA PHE A 567 -13.96 18.69 -25.70
C PHE A 567 -14.39 17.88 -26.94
N LEU A 568 -15.69 17.68 -27.21
CA LEU A 568 -16.20 16.69 -28.18
C LEU A 568 -15.57 16.78 -29.58
N ALA A 569 -15.45 17.98 -30.14
CA ALA A 569 -14.91 18.17 -31.49
C ALA A 569 -13.42 17.78 -31.56
N ASP A 570 -12.66 18.17 -30.55
CA ASP A 570 -11.24 17.92 -30.46
C ASP A 570 -10.92 16.50 -30.03
N ALA A 571 -11.75 15.89 -29.19
CA ALA A 571 -11.68 14.48 -28.82
C ALA A 571 -11.71 13.56 -30.06
N LYS A 572 -12.59 13.84 -31.03
CA LYS A 572 -12.65 13.08 -32.29
C LYS A 572 -11.37 13.21 -33.11
N VAL A 573 -10.81 14.42 -33.20
CA VAL A 573 -9.54 14.67 -33.90
C VAL A 573 -8.38 13.97 -33.19
N VAL A 574 -8.34 14.02 -31.86
CA VAL A 574 -7.32 13.37 -31.04
C VAL A 574 -7.43 11.85 -31.19
N MET A 575 -8.62 11.26 -31.06
CA MET A 575 -8.84 9.83 -31.27
C MET A 575 -8.38 9.37 -32.66
N ASP A 576 -8.65 10.16 -33.71
CA ASP A 576 -8.15 9.90 -35.07
C ASP A 576 -6.63 9.93 -35.16
N ILE A 577 -5.96 10.83 -34.42
CA ILE A 577 -4.49 10.90 -34.35
C ILE A 577 -3.94 9.65 -33.61
N LEU A 578 -4.57 9.27 -32.50
CA LEU A 578 -4.18 8.13 -31.67
C LEU A 578 -4.32 6.81 -32.43
N LEU A 579 -5.48 6.58 -33.07
CA LEU A 579 -5.77 5.32 -33.75
C LEU A 579 -5.00 5.13 -35.06
N ARG A 580 -4.47 6.21 -35.67
CA ARG A 580 -3.61 6.14 -36.86
C ARG A 580 -2.15 5.82 -36.56
N HIS A 581 -1.72 5.97 -35.30
CA HIS A 581 -0.40 5.50 -34.90
C HIS A 581 -0.46 3.97 -34.76
N GLU A 582 -0.14 3.26 -35.84
CA GLU A 582 0.18 1.82 -35.77
C GLU A 582 1.49 1.67 -34.99
N THR A 583 1.38 1.43 -33.69
CA THR A 583 2.53 1.09 -32.86
C THR A 583 2.83 -0.40 -33.06
N ASP A 584 3.83 -0.70 -33.88
CA ASP A 584 4.39 -2.05 -34.05
C ASP A 584 5.17 -2.53 -32.79
N ASP A 585 5.31 -1.69 -31.75
CA ASP A 585 6.14 -1.92 -30.57
C ASP A 585 5.29 -1.82 -29.29
N ASN A 586 5.41 -2.80 -28.38
CA ASN A 586 4.83 -2.80 -27.03
C ASN A 586 5.57 -1.81 -26.08
N GLY A 587 5.86 -0.59 -26.55
CA GLY A 587 6.61 0.40 -25.77
C GLY A 587 5.75 1.27 -24.85
N VAL A 588 6.40 2.11 -24.04
CA VAL A 588 5.81 3.08 -23.09
C VAL A 588 4.68 3.93 -23.71
N GLU A 589 4.77 4.26 -25.00
CA GLU A 589 3.74 5.03 -25.70
C GLU A 589 2.38 4.31 -25.78
N VAL A 590 2.38 2.97 -25.91
CA VAL A 590 1.14 2.18 -25.97
C VAL A 590 0.40 2.26 -24.64
N GLN A 591 1.12 2.29 -23.51
CA GLN A 591 0.54 2.41 -22.19
C GLN A 591 -0.23 3.73 -22.04
N TYR A 592 0.42 4.85 -22.36
CA TYR A 592 -0.22 6.18 -22.36
C TYR A 592 -1.37 6.29 -23.36
N LEU A 593 -1.21 5.70 -24.56
CA LEU A 593 -2.25 5.72 -25.58
C LEU A 593 -3.51 5.02 -25.10
N THR A 594 -3.37 3.84 -24.50
CA THR A 594 -4.50 3.09 -23.94
C THR A 594 -5.19 3.88 -22.82
N GLN A 595 -4.42 4.43 -21.86
CA GLN A 595 -4.97 5.26 -20.79
C GLN A 595 -5.70 6.49 -21.31
N ALA A 596 -5.11 7.20 -22.26
CA ALA A 596 -5.72 8.38 -22.86
C ALA A 596 -7.01 8.02 -23.60
N CYS A 597 -7.06 6.91 -24.34
CA CYS A 597 -8.27 6.46 -25.00
C CYS A 597 -9.39 6.19 -23.99
N VAL A 598 -9.10 5.46 -22.90
CA VAL A 598 -10.10 5.16 -21.86
C VAL A 598 -10.60 6.42 -21.16
N ARG A 599 -9.69 7.34 -20.78
CA ARG A 599 -10.06 8.64 -20.18
C ARG A 599 -10.90 9.50 -21.14
N ILE A 600 -10.58 9.52 -22.43
CA ILE A 600 -11.44 10.17 -23.45
C ILE A 600 -12.82 9.49 -23.49
N GLY A 601 -12.85 8.16 -23.34
CA GLY A 601 -14.09 7.39 -23.21
C GLY A 601 -14.96 7.81 -22.03
N SER A 602 -14.36 8.12 -20.88
CA SER A 602 -15.10 8.62 -19.70
C SER A 602 -15.83 9.94 -19.97
N VAL A 603 -15.26 10.81 -20.83
CA VAL A 603 -15.85 12.11 -21.19
C VAL A 603 -16.91 11.96 -22.28
N LEU A 604 -16.63 11.13 -23.29
CA LEU A 604 -17.51 10.97 -24.45
C LEU A 604 -18.71 10.05 -24.17
N GLN A 605 -18.54 9.08 -23.27
CA GLN A 605 -19.53 8.07 -22.89
C GLN A 605 -20.10 7.35 -24.12
N GLU A 606 -21.40 7.49 -24.43
CA GLU A 606 -22.04 6.82 -25.57
C GLU A 606 -21.35 7.10 -26.93
N ASP A 607 -20.80 8.30 -27.13
CA ASP A 607 -20.07 8.64 -28.36
C ASP A 607 -18.77 7.85 -28.53
N PHE A 608 -18.24 7.26 -27.44
CA PHE A 608 -17.02 6.45 -27.44
C PHE A 608 -17.25 5.01 -27.90
N VAL A 609 -18.49 4.51 -27.85
CA VAL A 609 -18.83 3.10 -28.12
C VAL A 609 -18.32 2.63 -29.50
N THR A 610 -18.26 3.54 -30.48
CA THR A 610 -17.74 3.23 -31.82
C THR A 610 -16.27 2.81 -31.86
N TYR A 611 -15.48 3.12 -30.83
CA TYR A 611 -14.05 2.80 -30.75
C TYR A 611 -13.77 1.48 -30.01
N LEU A 612 -14.72 0.98 -29.21
CA LEU A 612 -14.54 -0.22 -28.38
C LEU A 612 -14.12 -1.48 -29.15
N PRO A 613 -14.63 -1.76 -30.36
CA PRO A 613 -14.20 -2.95 -31.12
C PRO A 613 -12.70 -2.96 -31.47
N LEU A 614 -12.04 -1.80 -31.46
CA LEU A 614 -10.59 -1.67 -31.69
C LEU A 614 -9.77 -1.72 -30.39
N ILE A 615 -10.35 -1.28 -29.27
CA ILE A 615 -9.65 -1.10 -28.00
C ILE A 615 -9.75 -2.36 -27.14
N ILE A 616 -10.95 -2.93 -26.96
CA ILE A 616 -11.18 -4.06 -26.06
C ILE A 616 -10.31 -5.28 -26.38
N PRO A 617 -10.13 -5.71 -27.66
CA PRO A 617 -9.27 -6.86 -27.94
C PRO A 617 -7.82 -6.66 -27.50
N LYS A 618 -7.29 -5.43 -27.58
CA LYS A 618 -5.93 -5.11 -27.14
C LYS A 618 -5.83 -5.16 -25.61
N LEU A 619 -6.83 -4.62 -24.92
CA LEU A 619 -6.90 -4.67 -23.46
C LEU A 619 -6.99 -6.10 -22.93
N LEU A 620 -7.83 -6.94 -23.55
CA LEU A 620 -7.93 -8.35 -23.21
C LEU A 620 -6.60 -9.09 -23.43
N GLN A 621 -5.87 -8.75 -24.50
CA GLN A 621 -4.54 -9.31 -24.75
C GLN A 621 -3.54 -8.89 -23.67
N GLN A 622 -3.51 -7.60 -23.30
CA GLN A 622 -2.65 -7.09 -22.23
C GLN A 622 -2.96 -7.75 -20.88
N ALA A 623 -4.24 -7.79 -20.50
CA ALA A 623 -4.70 -8.46 -19.29
C ALA A 623 -4.43 -9.98 -19.30
N ALA A 624 -4.27 -10.61 -20.48
CA ALA A 624 -3.96 -12.03 -20.62
C ALA A 624 -2.45 -12.34 -20.73
N THR A 625 -1.57 -11.34 -20.71
CA THR A 625 -0.11 -11.53 -20.78
C THR A 625 0.39 -12.48 -19.69
N GLN A 626 1.22 -13.45 -20.06
CA GLN A 626 1.85 -14.40 -19.13
C GLN A 626 3.20 -13.82 -18.69
N PRO A 627 3.49 -13.78 -17.37
CA PRO A 627 4.78 -13.29 -16.89
C PRO A 627 5.90 -14.26 -17.29
N ASP A 628 7.05 -13.71 -17.68
CA ASP A 628 8.27 -14.50 -17.85
C ASP A 628 8.97 -14.59 -16.49
N VAL A 629 9.01 -15.78 -15.93
CA VAL A 629 9.53 -16.06 -14.59
C VAL A 629 10.63 -17.11 -14.69
N VAL A 630 11.85 -16.70 -14.41
CA VAL A 630 13.04 -17.55 -14.48
C VAL A 630 13.60 -17.77 -13.09
N LEU A 631 13.66 -19.02 -12.63
CA LEU A 631 14.37 -19.38 -11.40
C LEU A 631 15.85 -19.64 -11.69
N VAL A 632 16.72 -18.84 -11.09
CA VAL A 632 18.18 -18.96 -11.14
C VAL A 632 18.72 -19.33 -9.75
N ASP A 633 19.81 -20.09 -9.68
CA ASP A 633 20.46 -20.39 -8.40
C ASP A 633 21.17 -19.16 -7.82
N PHE A 634 21.02 -18.89 -6.51
CA PHE A 634 21.63 -17.73 -5.84
C PHE A 634 23.16 -17.63 -5.98
N ASN A 635 23.84 -18.78 -6.13
CA ASN A 635 25.29 -18.89 -6.27
C ASN A 635 25.79 -18.92 -7.73
N GLU A 636 24.89 -18.97 -8.72
CA GLU A 636 25.28 -18.78 -10.12
C GLU A 636 25.37 -17.28 -10.38
N HIS A 637 26.58 -16.76 -10.60
CA HIS A 637 26.72 -15.47 -11.28
C HIS A 637 25.94 -15.60 -12.59
N SER A 638 25.00 -14.70 -12.82
CA SER A 638 24.28 -14.58 -14.08
C SER A 638 25.30 -14.60 -15.21
N THR A 639 25.44 -15.73 -15.91
CA THR A 639 26.24 -15.84 -17.13
C THR A 639 25.46 -15.30 -18.33
N MET A 640 24.59 -14.31 -18.10
CA MET A 640 24.01 -13.53 -19.19
C MET A 640 25.13 -12.56 -19.57
N ASP A 641 25.74 -12.81 -20.73
CA ASP A 641 26.88 -12.08 -21.25
C ASP A 641 26.72 -10.56 -21.00
N ASP A 642 27.73 -9.94 -20.37
CA ASP A 642 27.88 -8.50 -20.15
C ASP A 642 27.95 -7.69 -21.48
N ASP A 643 27.65 -8.30 -22.63
CA ASP A 643 27.75 -7.71 -23.97
C ASP A 643 26.38 -7.24 -24.53
N ASP A 644 25.25 -7.56 -23.89
CA ASP A 644 23.92 -7.00 -24.20
C ASP A 644 23.48 -5.97 -23.13
N GLU A 645 24.32 -4.96 -22.87
CA GLU A 645 24.04 -3.76 -22.04
C GLU A 645 23.01 -2.80 -22.67
N SER A 646 22.08 -3.31 -23.49
CA SER A 646 20.92 -2.56 -23.95
C SER A 646 19.65 -3.20 -23.39
N GLY A 647 19.36 -2.93 -22.11
CA GLY A 647 18.03 -3.08 -21.52
C GLY A 647 17.91 -4.10 -20.39
N GLN A 648 18.51 -3.81 -19.24
CA GLN A 648 18.07 -4.37 -17.93
C GLN A 648 16.91 -3.55 -17.32
N ASP A 649 16.18 -2.75 -18.11
CA ASP A 649 14.97 -2.07 -17.63
C ASP A 649 13.84 -3.13 -17.54
N GLY A 650 13.38 -3.44 -16.33
CA GLY A 650 12.16 -4.21 -16.09
C GLY A 650 12.33 -5.70 -15.74
N VAL A 651 13.48 -6.12 -15.21
CA VAL A 651 13.65 -7.44 -14.56
C VAL A 651 13.98 -7.22 -13.09
N GLU A 652 13.12 -7.70 -12.18
CA GLU A 652 13.44 -7.75 -10.75
C GLU A 652 13.96 -9.12 -10.36
N GLU A 653 15.01 -9.15 -9.55
CA GLU A 653 15.54 -10.37 -8.95
C GLU A 653 15.08 -10.47 -7.50
N ILE A 654 14.09 -11.31 -7.22
CA ILE A 654 13.65 -11.59 -5.85
C ILE A 654 14.42 -12.79 -5.33
N ILE A 655 15.13 -12.63 -4.22
CA ILE A 655 15.78 -13.77 -3.56
C ILE A 655 14.75 -14.46 -2.67
N VAL A 656 14.13 -15.50 -3.21
CA VAL A 656 13.20 -16.34 -2.46
C VAL A 656 13.95 -17.51 -1.85
N ASP A 657 13.78 -17.70 -0.53
CA ASP A 657 14.12 -18.97 0.10
C ASP A 657 13.04 -19.98 -0.24
N VAL A 658 13.21 -20.62 -1.40
CA VAL A 658 12.28 -21.65 -1.84
C VAL A 658 12.50 -22.83 -0.93
N GLN A 659 11.51 -23.15 -0.09
CA GLN A 659 11.63 -24.17 0.95
C GLN A 659 12.34 -25.42 0.39
N GLY A 660 13.57 -25.59 0.87
CA GLY A 660 14.52 -26.67 0.59
C GLY A 660 15.18 -26.71 -0.80
N GLN A 661 15.06 -25.67 -1.61
CA GLN A 661 16.00 -25.40 -2.71
C GLN A 661 17.09 -24.38 -2.29
N GLY A 662 16.98 -23.86 -1.06
CA GLY A 662 17.77 -22.74 -0.56
C GLY A 662 17.38 -21.44 -1.24
N LYS A 663 18.21 -20.40 -1.06
CA LYS A 663 18.03 -19.13 -1.75
C LYS A 663 18.11 -19.33 -3.27
N LYS A 664 17.07 -18.90 -3.98
CA LYS A 664 16.99 -18.83 -5.44
C LYS A 664 16.76 -17.37 -5.83
N LYS A 665 17.29 -16.98 -6.98
CA LYS A 665 16.97 -15.71 -7.63
C LYS A 665 15.80 -15.95 -8.57
N LEU A 666 14.62 -15.47 -8.20
CA LEU A 666 13.46 -15.41 -9.07
C LEU A 666 13.59 -14.14 -9.91
N GLN A 667 13.90 -14.30 -11.19
CA GLN A 667 13.92 -13.19 -12.15
C GLN A 667 12.51 -13.05 -12.73
N ILE A 668 11.85 -11.94 -12.45
CA ILE A 668 10.52 -11.62 -12.95
C ILE A 668 10.64 -10.44 -13.90
N GLN A 669 10.13 -10.59 -15.13
CA GLN A 669 10.00 -9.45 -16.05
C GLN A 669 8.85 -8.54 -15.58
N THR A 670 9.15 -7.56 -14.74
CA THR A 670 8.19 -6.61 -14.14
C THR A 670 7.41 -5.82 -15.19
N SER A 671 8.01 -5.52 -16.35
CA SER A 671 7.29 -4.82 -17.43
C SER A 671 6.07 -5.61 -17.93
N SER A 672 6.13 -6.94 -17.94
CA SER A 672 4.99 -7.78 -18.34
C SER A 672 3.86 -7.80 -17.31
N LEU A 673 4.21 -7.65 -16.02
CA LEU A 673 3.24 -7.51 -14.94
C LEU A 673 2.56 -6.14 -14.98
N GLN A 674 3.33 -5.07 -15.17
CA GLN A 674 2.79 -3.71 -15.31
C GLN A 674 1.83 -3.57 -16.50
N GLU A 675 2.14 -4.19 -17.64
CA GLU A 675 1.23 -4.21 -18.79
C GLU A 675 -0.09 -4.93 -18.48
N LYS A 676 -0.01 -6.03 -17.71
CA LYS A 676 -1.17 -6.83 -17.30
C LYS A 676 -2.09 -6.04 -16.39
N GLU A 677 -1.52 -5.47 -15.33
CA GLU A 677 -2.22 -4.61 -14.38
C GLU A 677 -2.86 -3.41 -15.09
N LEU A 678 -2.12 -2.77 -15.99
CA LEU A 678 -2.66 -1.68 -16.80
C LEU A 678 -3.86 -2.12 -17.64
N GLY A 679 -3.76 -3.26 -18.33
CA GLY A 679 -4.86 -3.80 -19.13
C GLY A 679 -6.13 -4.02 -18.30
N LEU A 680 -5.97 -4.55 -17.08
CA LEU A 680 -7.07 -4.74 -16.13
C LEU A 680 -7.67 -3.42 -15.64
N ASN A 681 -6.83 -2.46 -15.26
CA ASN A 681 -7.26 -1.14 -14.79
C ASN A 681 -8.10 -0.43 -15.87
N MET A 682 -7.71 -0.58 -17.12
CA MET A 682 -8.43 -0.01 -18.25
C MET A 682 -9.77 -0.71 -18.53
N LEU A 683 -9.86 -2.02 -18.32
CA LEU A 683 -11.13 -2.76 -18.40
C LEU A 683 -12.09 -2.38 -17.26
N TYR A 684 -11.56 -2.25 -16.03
CA TYR A 684 -12.28 -1.74 -14.87
C TYR A 684 -12.91 -0.38 -15.16
N GLN A 685 -12.08 0.58 -15.56
CA GLN A 685 -12.51 1.96 -15.82
C GLN A 685 -13.55 2.04 -16.94
N LEU A 686 -13.36 1.30 -18.05
CA LEU A 686 -14.35 1.27 -19.13
C LEU A 686 -15.70 0.67 -18.70
N ALA A 687 -15.69 -0.38 -17.87
CA ALA A 687 -16.92 -0.96 -17.34
C ALA A 687 -17.67 0.03 -16.44
N MET A 688 -16.93 0.78 -15.61
CA MET A 688 -17.48 1.83 -14.76
C MET A 688 -18.08 3.00 -15.56
N ASP A 689 -17.33 3.54 -16.53
CA ASP A 689 -17.73 4.75 -17.26
C ASP A 689 -18.84 4.52 -18.28
N LEU A 690 -18.84 3.36 -18.95
CA LEU A 690 -19.77 3.07 -20.05
C LEU A 690 -21.01 2.31 -19.58
N GLN A 691 -20.98 1.76 -18.36
CA GLN A 691 -22.11 1.07 -17.74
C GLN A 691 -22.79 0.10 -18.71
N GLY A 692 -24.08 0.29 -18.99
CA GLY A 692 -24.86 -0.57 -19.87
C GLY A 692 -24.31 -0.72 -21.31
N ALA A 693 -23.59 0.27 -21.82
CA ALA A 693 -22.96 0.19 -23.14
C ALA A 693 -21.79 -0.83 -23.19
N PHE A 694 -21.26 -1.24 -22.03
CA PHE A 694 -20.20 -2.24 -21.90
C PHE A 694 -20.71 -3.69 -21.94
N LEU A 695 -22.04 -3.91 -21.88
CA LEU A 695 -22.67 -5.23 -21.88
C LEU A 695 -22.09 -6.24 -22.91
N PRO A 696 -21.81 -5.87 -24.18
CA PRO A 696 -21.28 -6.82 -25.17
C PRO A 696 -19.91 -7.43 -24.81
N TYR A 697 -19.18 -6.81 -23.88
CA TYR A 697 -17.83 -7.20 -23.49
C TYR A 697 -17.77 -7.89 -22.12
N VAL A 698 -18.89 -7.97 -21.39
CA VAL A 698 -18.95 -8.59 -20.06
C VAL A 698 -18.45 -10.03 -20.06
N GLU A 699 -18.97 -10.88 -20.96
CA GLU A 699 -18.54 -12.29 -21.03
C GLU A 699 -17.07 -12.46 -21.45
N PRO A 700 -16.57 -11.81 -22.52
CA PRO A 700 -15.14 -11.86 -22.88
C PRO A 700 -14.21 -11.42 -21.75
N VAL A 701 -14.57 -10.38 -21.00
CA VAL A 701 -13.75 -9.89 -19.88
C VAL A 701 -13.78 -10.89 -18.72
N LEU A 702 -14.96 -11.42 -18.34
CA LEU A 702 -15.06 -12.43 -17.28
C LEU A 702 -14.20 -13.67 -17.54
N GLN A 703 -14.11 -14.12 -18.80
CA GLN A 703 -13.26 -15.26 -19.18
C GLN A 703 -11.77 -15.03 -18.88
N VAL A 704 -11.32 -13.77 -18.94
CA VAL A 704 -9.94 -13.38 -18.59
C VAL A 704 -9.80 -13.18 -17.09
N LEU A 705 -10.78 -12.57 -16.41
CA LEU A 705 -10.67 -12.22 -14.98
C LEU A 705 -10.74 -13.43 -14.04
N VAL A 706 -11.57 -14.44 -14.31
CA VAL A 706 -11.77 -15.57 -13.39
C VAL A 706 -10.46 -16.30 -13.05
N PRO A 707 -9.58 -16.63 -14.02
CA PRO A 707 -8.26 -17.19 -13.71
C PRO A 707 -7.34 -16.25 -12.92
N LEU A 708 -7.50 -14.93 -13.07
CA LEU A 708 -6.61 -13.92 -12.47
C LEU A 708 -6.85 -13.70 -10.99
N LEU A 709 -8.00 -14.12 -10.47
CA LEU A 709 -8.24 -14.20 -9.01
C LEU A 709 -7.24 -15.11 -8.28
N LYS A 710 -6.55 -16.01 -9.00
CA LYS A 710 -5.54 -16.93 -8.45
C LYS A 710 -4.13 -16.63 -8.98
N PHE A 711 -3.90 -15.41 -9.44
CA PHE A 711 -2.60 -15.02 -10.01
C PHE A 711 -1.54 -14.88 -8.90
N GLU A 712 -0.51 -15.71 -8.94
CA GLU A 712 0.45 -15.88 -7.82
C GLU A 712 1.47 -14.74 -7.67
N TYR A 713 1.63 -13.89 -8.68
CA TYR A 713 2.78 -12.96 -8.76
C TYR A 713 2.49 -11.54 -8.32
N LEU A 714 1.22 -11.12 -8.30
CA LEU A 714 0.83 -9.76 -7.97
C LEU A 714 -0.57 -9.73 -7.35
N ASP A 715 -0.65 -9.25 -6.12
CA ASP A 715 -1.87 -8.98 -5.32
C ASP A 715 -2.81 -8.00 -6.03
N THR A 716 -2.30 -6.87 -6.55
CA THR A 716 -3.13 -5.86 -7.25
C THR A 716 -3.92 -6.45 -8.43
N VAL A 717 -3.35 -7.43 -9.15
CA VAL A 717 -4.05 -8.15 -10.24
C VAL A 717 -5.24 -8.95 -9.71
N ARG A 718 -5.10 -9.62 -8.57
CA ARG A 718 -6.18 -10.41 -7.95
C ARG A 718 -7.28 -9.48 -7.43
N MET A 719 -6.90 -8.47 -6.66
CA MET A 719 -7.79 -7.43 -6.13
C MET A 719 -8.61 -6.76 -7.23
N LEU A 720 -7.93 -6.18 -8.22
CA LEU A 720 -8.56 -5.44 -9.31
C LEU A 720 -9.44 -6.34 -10.20
N SER A 721 -9.08 -7.61 -10.35
CA SER A 721 -9.94 -8.58 -11.03
C SER A 721 -11.28 -8.74 -10.29
N GLY A 722 -11.26 -8.82 -8.95
CA GLY A 722 -12.46 -8.85 -8.12
C GLY A 722 -13.31 -7.59 -8.27
N LEU A 723 -12.72 -6.41 -8.08
CA LEU A 723 -13.42 -5.13 -8.22
C LEU A 723 -14.03 -4.94 -9.62
N THR A 724 -13.33 -5.39 -10.66
CA THR A 724 -13.86 -5.37 -12.04
C THR A 724 -15.09 -6.25 -12.18
N MET A 725 -15.14 -7.42 -11.57
CA MET A 725 -16.33 -8.29 -11.63
C MET A 725 -17.58 -7.59 -11.08
N ALA A 726 -17.47 -6.79 -10.02
CA ALA A 726 -18.58 -5.99 -9.51
C ALA A 726 -19.09 -4.99 -10.57
N LYS A 727 -18.20 -4.27 -11.25
CA LYS A 727 -18.57 -3.34 -12.33
C LYS A 727 -19.15 -4.04 -13.56
N LEU A 728 -18.75 -5.28 -13.83
CA LEU A 728 -19.35 -6.08 -14.91
C LEU A 728 -20.78 -6.50 -14.59
N LEU A 729 -21.10 -6.81 -13.33
CA LEU A 729 -22.49 -7.05 -12.90
C LEU A 729 -23.33 -5.79 -13.08
N HIS A 730 -22.82 -4.64 -12.66
CA HIS A 730 -23.47 -3.35 -12.86
C HIS A 730 -23.73 -3.06 -14.35
N ALA A 731 -22.74 -3.26 -15.21
CA ALA A 731 -22.89 -3.11 -16.66
C ALA A 731 -23.97 -4.05 -17.24
N ALA A 732 -24.08 -5.28 -16.71
CA ALA A 732 -25.12 -6.21 -17.11
C ALA A 732 -26.53 -5.75 -16.70
N VAL A 733 -26.69 -5.21 -15.48
CA VAL A 733 -27.95 -4.64 -14.99
C VAL A 733 -28.32 -3.41 -15.81
N ALA A 734 -27.43 -2.44 -15.92
CA ALA A 734 -27.66 -1.19 -16.64
C ALA A 734 -27.92 -1.39 -18.15
N GLY A 735 -27.31 -2.41 -18.76
CA GLY A 735 -27.43 -2.69 -20.18
C GLY A 735 -28.64 -3.55 -20.57
N THR A 736 -29.41 -4.04 -19.60
CA THR A 736 -30.57 -4.90 -19.85
C THR A 736 -31.84 -4.37 -19.19
N ASP A 737 -33.00 -4.90 -19.53
CA ASP A 737 -34.25 -4.57 -18.86
C ASP A 737 -34.53 -5.55 -17.69
N PRO A 738 -35.41 -5.20 -16.72
CA PRO A 738 -35.70 -6.05 -15.55
C PRO A 738 -36.23 -7.46 -15.85
N SER A 739 -36.70 -7.75 -17.07
CA SER A 739 -37.12 -9.10 -17.47
C SER A 739 -35.97 -9.99 -17.91
N SER A 740 -34.78 -9.43 -18.09
CA SER A 740 -33.57 -10.14 -18.48
C SER A 740 -33.04 -11.06 -17.38
N HIS A 741 -32.55 -12.24 -17.78
CA HIS A 741 -31.83 -13.16 -16.90
C HIS A 741 -30.31 -12.96 -16.94
N VAL A 742 -29.80 -12.07 -17.80
CA VAL A 742 -28.36 -11.87 -17.98
C VAL A 742 -27.66 -11.44 -16.68
N PRO A 743 -28.16 -10.49 -15.88
CA PRO A 743 -27.50 -10.12 -14.61
C PRO A 743 -27.35 -11.31 -13.65
N GLN A 744 -28.38 -12.15 -13.54
CA GLN A 744 -28.32 -13.36 -12.71
C GLN A 744 -27.30 -14.39 -13.24
N GLN A 745 -27.20 -14.55 -14.56
CA GLN A 745 -26.18 -15.44 -15.17
C GLN A 745 -24.76 -14.92 -14.92
N VAL A 746 -24.56 -13.60 -14.99
CA VAL A 746 -23.28 -12.96 -14.69
C VAL A 746 -22.91 -13.18 -13.21
N LEU A 747 -23.86 -12.97 -12.28
CA LEU A 747 -23.67 -13.25 -10.85
C LEU A 747 -23.27 -14.71 -10.59
N GLU A 748 -23.95 -15.67 -11.22
CA GLU A 748 -23.68 -17.11 -11.06
C GLU A 748 -22.27 -17.51 -11.52
N VAL A 749 -21.70 -16.81 -12.49
CA VAL A 749 -20.34 -17.06 -13.00
C VAL A 749 -19.28 -16.44 -12.08
N LEU A 750 -19.52 -15.25 -11.55
CA LEU A 750 -18.49 -14.49 -10.83
C LEU A 750 -18.45 -14.73 -9.32
N PHE A 751 -19.60 -15.00 -8.67
CA PHE A 751 -19.68 -14.90 -7.20
C PHE A 751 -18.90 -15.98 -6.45
N GLU A 752 -19.04 -17.26 -6.84
CA GLU A 752 -18.32 -18.35 -6.15
C GLU A 752 -16.80 -18.26 -6.35
N PRO A 753 -16.26 -17.99 -7.57
CA PRO A 753 -14.83 -17.75 -7.73
C PRO A 753 -14.31 -16.57 -6.89
N LEU A 754 -15.04 -15.46 -6.86
CA LEU A 754 -14.67 -14.28 -6.08
C LEU A 754 -14.64 -14.59 -4.58
N LEU A 755 -15.69 -15.22 -4.06
CA LEU A 755 -15.79 -15.59 -2.66
C LEU A 755 -14.70 -16.61 -2.26
N GLN A 756 -14.37 -17.56 -3.15
CA GLN A 756 -13.28 -18.51 -2.90
C GLN A 756 -11.91 -17.82 -2.87
N ALA A 757 -11.68 -16.84 -3.75
CA ALA A 757 -10.45 -16.06 -3.77
C ALA A 757 -10.26 -15.29 -2.46
N LEU A 758 -11.31 -14.63 -1.96
CA LEU A 758 -11.28 -13.93 -0.67
C LEU A 758 -10.89 -14.84 0.50
N ILE A 759 -11.34 -16.11 0.51
CA ILE A 759 -11.05 -17.05 1.60
C ILE A 759 -9.63 -17.62 1.53
N GLU A 760 -9.11 -17.82 0.32
CA GLU A 760 -7.77 -18.36 0.08
C GLU A 760 -6.68 -17.30 0.16
N GLU A 761 -7.04 -16.02 0.17
CA GLU A 761 -6.10 -14.90 0.18
C GLU A 761 -5.36 -14.77 1.52
N SER A 762 -4.06 -14.48 1.42
CA SER A 762 -3.18 -14.26 2.57
C SER A 762 -2.64 -12.84 2.64
N ASP A 763 -2.63 -12.11 1.52
CA ASP A 763 -2.17 -10.73 1.45
C ASP A 763 -3.27 -9.75 1.94
N MET A 764 -2.93 -8.84 2.86
CA MET A 764 -3.91 -8.01 3.57
C MET A 764 -4.60 -6.99 2.65
N GLU A 765 -3.84 -6.25 1.86
CA GLU A 765 -4.37 -5.28 0.89
C GLU A 765 -5.29 -5.97 -0.12
N CYS A 766 -4.92 -7.16 -0.60
CA CYS A 766 -5.77 -7.97 -1.46
C CYS A 766 -7.05 -8.45 -0.75
N VAL A 767 -7.00 -8.84 0.53
CA VAL A 767 -8.20 -9.21 1.31
C VAL A 767 -9.15 -8.01 1.41
N VAL A 768 -8.63 -6.80 1.66
CA VAL A 768 -9.42 -5.57 1.67
C VAL A 768 -10.17 -5.43 0.34
N GLY A 769 -9.47 -5.39 -0.79
CA GLY A 769 -10.14 -5.15 -2.07
C GLY A 769 -11.01 -6.32 -2.57
N LEU A 770 -10.70 -7.57 -2.23
CA LEU A 770 -11.59 -8.70 -2.53
C LEU A 770 -12.85 -8.69 -1.64
N SER A 771 -12.74 -8.27 -0.39
CA SER A 771 -13.89 -8.12 0.51
C SER A 771 -14.81 -6.97 0.05
N GLU A 772 -14.22 -5.85 -0.38
CA GLU A 772 -14.94 -4.74 -1.01
C GLU A 772 -15.67 -5.21 -2.28
N ALA A 773 -14.98 -5.96 -3.15
CA ALA A 773 -15.59 -6.51 -4.36
C ALA A 773 -16.82 -7.39 -4.06
N VAL A 774 -16.77 -8.21 -3.02
CA VAL A 774 -17.92 -9.02 -2.58
C VAL A 774 -19.05 -8.13 -2.07
N ALA A 775 -18.74 -7.11 -1.28
CA ALA A 775 -19.72 -6.14 -0.78
C ALA A 775 -20.42 -5.40 -1.94
N CYS A 776 -19.66 -4.85 -2.90
CA CYS A 776 -20.20 -4.18 -4.09
C CYS A 776 -21.07 -5.09 -4.96
N VAL A 777 -20.72 -6.38 -5.10
CA VAL A 777 -21.56 -7.33 -5.84
C VAL A 777 -22.91 -7.52 -5.15
N LEU A 778 -22.93 -7.64 -3.82
CA LEU A 778 -24.17 -7.81 -3.05
C LEU A 778 -25.00 -6.52 -3.00
N GLU A 779 -24.34 -5.36 -2.95
CA GLU A 779 -24.99 -4.05 -3.11
C GLU A 779 -25.70 -3.95 -4.47
N GLU A 780 -25.01 -4.26 -5.57
CA GLU A 780 -25.62 -4.23 -6.91
C GLU A 780 -26.77 -5.24 -7.03
N CYS A 781 -26.68 -6.40 -6.37
CA CYS A 781 -27.80 -7.36 -6.31
C CYS A 781 -29.03 -6.74 -5.62
N LYS A 782 -28.83 -6.08 -4.48
CA LYS A 782 -29.88 -5.38 -3.75
C LYS A 782 -30.48 -4.28 -4.61
N ASP A 783 -29.66 -3.41 -5.19
CA ASP A 783 -30.12 -2.25 -5.96
C ASP A 783 -30.83 -2.63 -7.26
N ALA A 784 -30.35 -3.66 -7.94
CA ALA A 784 -31.03 -4.24 -9.08
C ALA A 784 -32.37 -4.88 -8.67
N ALA A 785 -32.44 -5.55 -7.51
CA ALA A 785 -33.71 -6.08 -7.00
C ALA A 785 -34.73 -4.96 -6.69
N ASP A 786 -34.30 -3.82 -6.14
CA ASP A 786 -35.16 -2.65 -5.93
C ASP A 786 -35.68 -2.07 -7.26
N LYS A 787 -34.90 -2.19 -8.35
CA LYS A 787 -35.29 -1.86 -9.73
C LYS A 787 -36.14 -2.94 -10.41
N GLY A 788 -36.45 -4.04 -9.72
CA GLY A 788 -37.34 -5.11 -10.19
C GLY A 788 -36.64 -6.27 -10.92
N TYR A 789 -35.31 -6.33 -10.94
CA TYR A 789 -34.56 -7.45 -11.50
C TYR A 789 -34.66 -8.68 -10.59
N ARG A 790 -34.54 -9.87 -11.19
CA ARG A 790 -34.42 -11.13 -10.47
C ARG A 790 -32.96 -11.55 -10.38
N VAL A 791 -32.19 -10.81 -9.59
CA VAL A 791 -30.77 -11.06 -9.33
C VAL A 791 -30.51 -11.14 -7.84
N GLY A 792 -29.67 -12.07 -7.39
CA GLY A 792 -29.27 -12.19 -5.99
C GLY A 792 -28.95 -13.62 -5.57
N ILE A 793 -28.39 -13.77 -4.38
CA ILE A 793 -28.06 -15.07 -3.81
C ILE A 793 -29.32 -15.72 -3.21
N PRO A 794 -29.65 -16.98 -3.53
CA PRO A 794 -30.78 -17.65 -2.92
C PRO A 794 -30.65 -17.75 -1.39
N LEU A 795 -31.74 -17.52 -0.66
CA LEU A 795 -31.80 -17.65 0.81
C LEU A 795 -31.20 -18.96 1.34
N SER A 796 -31.35 -20.06 0.59
CA SER A 796 -30.80 -21.38 0.97
C SER A 796 -29.28 -21.48 0.91
N HIS A 797 -28.62 -20.58 0.18
CA HIS A 797 -27.16 -20.54 0.05
C HIS A 797 -26.51 -19.50 0.99
N LEU A 798 -27.27 -18.50 1.44
CA LEU A 798 -26.78 -17.45 2.34
C LEU A 798 -26.10 -17.96 3.62
N PRO A 799 -26.55 -19.03 4.31
CA PRO A 799 -25.83 -19.54 5.48
C PRO A 799 -24.36 -19.87 5.16
N SER A 800 -24.09 -20.53 4.03
CA SER A 800 -22.72 -20.86 3.64
C SER A 800 -21.91 -19.63 3.25
N VAL A 801 -22.55 -18.62 2.64
CA VAL A 801 -21.89 -17.34 2.31
C VAL A 801 -21.52 -16.59 3.58
N PHE A 802 -22.44 -16.49 4.53
CA PHE A 802 -22.20 -15.82 5.81
C PHE A 802 -21.17 -16.55 6.68
N GLU A 803 -21.16 -17.88 6.70
CA GLU A 803 -20.09 -18.64 7.39
C GLU A 803 -18.70 -18.29 6.83
N LYS A 804 -18.57 -18.18 5.50
CA LYS A 804 -17.33 -17.80 4.82
C LYS A 804 -16.92 -16.35 5.13
N LEU A 805 -17.85 -15.40 5.02
CA LEU A 805 -17.62 -13.99 5.35
C LEU A 805 -17.26 -13.78 6.83
N LEU A 806 -17.95 -14.46 7.74
CA LEU A 806 -17.67 -14.40 9.17
C LEU A 806 -16.29 -15.01 9.50
N ALA A 807 -15.84 -16.03 8.77
CA ALA A 807 -14.50 -16.57 8.93
C ALA A 807 -13.41 -15.54 8.55
N VAL A 808 -13.62 -14.75 7.49
CA VAL A 808 -12.73 -13.65 7.09
C VAL A 808 -12.69 -12.60 8.21
N SER A 809 -13.85 -12.18 8.74
CA SER A 809 -13.90 -11.23 9.87
C SER A 809 -13.23 -11.78 11.14
N HIS A 810 -13.37 -13.09 11.42
CA HIS A 810 -12.73 -13.72 12.58
C HIS A 810 -11.20 -13.70 12.46
N ALA A 811 -10.67 -13.98 11.26
CA ALA A 811 -9.23 -13.89 11.02
C ALA A 811 -8.71 -12.46 11.23
N SER A 812 -9.46 -11.45 10.78
CA SER A 812 -9.16 -10.03 11.04
C SER A 812 -9.14 -9.71 12.55
N VAL A 813 -10.20 -10.09 13.28
CA VAL A 813 -10.26 -9.89 14.74
C VAL A 813 -9.08 -10.55 15.48
N LEU A 814 -8.69 -11.77 15.10
CA LEU A 814 -7.59 -12.48 15.75
C LEU A 814 -6.24 -11.78 15.56
N ARG A 815 -5.95 -11.28 14.36
CA ARG A 815 -4.74 -10.53 14.06
C ARG A 815 -4.71 -9.22 14.84
N ARG A 816 -5.83 -8.48 14.89
CA ARG A 816 -5.95 -7.27 15.72
C ARG A 816 -5.64 -7.50 17.20
N LEU A 817 -6.18 -8.60 17.75
CA LEU A 817 -5.93 -8.98 19.14
C LEU A 817 -4.47 -9.40 19.37
N GLN A 818 -3.82 -10.01 18.38
CA GLN A 818 -2.41 -10.37 18.47
C GLN A 818 -1.54 -9.11 18.46
N ASN A 819 -1.79 -8.18 17.54
CA ASN A 819 -1.07 -6.91 17.43
C ASN A 819 -1.18 -6.10 18.73
N LEU A 820 -2.37 -6.01 19.31
CA LEU A 820 -2.60 -5.32 20.60
C LEU A 820 -1.89 -5.97 21.80
N ASN A 821 -1.58 -7.27 21.74
CA ASN A 821 -0.87 -7.98 22.82
C ASN A 821 0.65 -7.91 22.64
N GLU A 822 1.14 -7.75 21.41
CA GLU A 822 2.55 -7.67 21.06
C GLU A 822 3.06 -6.22 21.01
N SER A 823 2.17 -5.24 20.80
CA SER A 823 2.48 -3.80 20.88
C SER A 823 2.70 -3.36 22.33
N LEU A 824 3.68 -2.49 22.51
CA LEU A 824 3.96 -1.79 23.77
C LEU A 824 3.88 -0.26 23.60
N ASP A 825 3.57 0.23 22.40
CA ASP A 825 3.44 1.65 22.01
C ASP A 825 2.44 1.79 20.85
N ASP A 826 1.75 2.94 20.80
CA ASP A 826 0.59 3.22 19.92
C ASP A 826 0.94 3.37 18.41
N ASP A 827 2.18 3.74 18.05
CA ASP A 827 2.54 4.11 16.65
C ASP A 827 2.67 2.90 15.69
N ASP A 828 3.06 1.71 16.20
CA ASP A 828 3.14 0.48 15.38
C ASP A 828 1.74 -0.17 15.21
N GLU A 829 0.70 0.39 15.84
CA GLU A 829 -0.68 -0.11 15.75
C GLU A 829 -1.42 0.39 14.50
N GLU A 830 -1.00 1.50 13.86
CA GLU A 830 -1.85 2.22 12.90
C GLU A 830 -1.99 1.55 11.52
N VAL A 831 -0.92 1.04 10.91
CA VAL A 831 -0.95 0.61 9.50
C VAL A 831 -1.80 -0.66 9.29
N ASP A 832 -1.58 -1.71 10.08
CA ASP A 832 -2.36 -2.95 9.98
C ASP A 832 -3.79 -2.77 10.52
N ALA A 833 -4.02 -1.80 11.41
CA ALA A 833 -5.34 -1.56 12.00
C ALA A 833 -6.34 -1.01 10.97
N ASP A 834 -5.89 -0.19 10.02
CA ASP A 834 -6.75 0.40 8.99
C ASP A 834 -7.26 -0.67 8.01
N ASP A 835 -6.37 -1.55 7.53
CA ASP A 835 -6.73 -2.67 6.64
C ASP A 835 -7.72 -3.63 7.33
N GLU A 836 -7.45 -3.98 8.59
CA GLU A 836 -8.34 -4.86 9.35
C GLU A 836 -9.72 -4.24 9.58
N GLU A 837 -9.78 -2.93 9.84
CA GLU A 837 -11.01 -2.18 9.98
C GLU A 837 -11.79 -2.16 8.65
N ALA A 838 -11.12 -1.89 7.52
CA ALA A 838 -11.73 -1.94 6.20
C ALA A 838 -12.31 -3.33 5.89
N ILE A 839 -11.61 -4.42 6.24
CA ILE A 839 -12.12 -5.79 6.09
C ILE A 839 -13.39 -5.99 6.92
N LEU A 840 -13.42 -5.55 8.18
CA LEU A 840 -14.59 -5.68 9.04
C LEU A 840 -15.78 -4.91 8.48
N GLN A 841 -15.56 -3.67 8.04
CA GLN A 841 -16.58 -2.83 7.40
C GLN A 841 -17.14 -3.50 6.15
N ASN A 842 -16.28 -3.94 5.21
CA ASN A 842 -16.70 -4.60 3.98
C ASN A 842 -17.52 -5.88 4.23
N VAL A 843 -17.14 -6.68 5.23
CA VAL A 843 -17.90 -7.89 5.59
C VAL A 843 -19.26 -7.53 6.20
N VAL A 844 -19.31 -6.54 7.09
CA VAL A 844 -20.56 -6.05 7.69
C VAL A 844 -21.49 -5.50 6.60
N ASP A 845 -20.97 -4.73 5.65
CA ASP A 845 -21.73 -4.20 4.52
C ASP A 845 -22.25 -5.30 3.61
N ALA A 846 -21.43 -6.30 3.25
CA ALA A 846 -21.86 -7.47 2.49
C ALA A 846 -23.06 -8.19 3.13
N ILE A 847 -23.02 -8.35 4.46
CA ILE A 847 -24.14 -8.91 5.24
C ILE A 847 -25.34 -7.95 5.22
N GLY A 848 -25.11 -6.66 5.44
CA GLY A 848 -26.14 -5.61 5.43
C GLY A 848 -26.90 -5.51 4.11
N TRP A 849 -26.20 -5.57 2.96
CA TRP A 849 -26.82 -5.59 1.63
C TRP A 849 -27.72 -6.81 1.43
N SER A 850 -27.28 -7.97 1.91
CA SER A 850 -28.09 -9.19 1.89
C SER A 850 -29.35 -9.04 2.76
N ILE A 851 -29.23 -8.41 3.93
CA ILE A 851 -30.36 -8.10 4.82
C ILE A 851 -31.35 -7.16 4.12
N LYS A 852 -30.87 -6.07 3.53
CA LYS A 852 -31.69 -5.09 2.80
C LYS A 852 -32.43 -5.72 1.60
N GLN A 853 -31.79 -6.66 0.91
CA GLN A 853 -32.38 -7.36 -0.22
C GLN A 853 -33.49 -8.34 0.20
N HIS A 854 -33.25 -9.15 1.23
CA HIS A 854 -34.16 -10.24 1.62
C HIS A 854 -35.15 -9.89 2.73
N LYS A 855 -34.93 -8.78 3.45
CA LYS A 855 -35.84 -8.19 4.43
C LYS A 855 -36.28 -9.20 5.50
N ASP A 856 -37.59 -9.39 5.67
CA ASP A 856 -38.17 -10.30 6.66
C ASP A 856 -37.75 -11.77 6.50
N ALA A 857 -37.47 -12.20 5.27
CA ALA A 857 -37.12 -13.59 4.98
C ALA A 857 -35.73 -14.00 5.48
N ILE A 858 -34.83 -13.04 5.76
CA ILE A 858 -33.46 -13.31 6.21
C ILE A 858 -33.35 -13.51 7.71
N VAL A 859 -34.33 -13.04 8.49
CA VAL A 859 -34.26 -13.01 9.96
C VAL A 859 -33.97 -14.41 10.56
N PRO A 860 -34.57 -15.52 10.09
CA PRO A 860 -34.19 -16.86 10.58
C PRO A 860 -32.72 -17.20 10.30
N VAL A 861 -32.19 -16.86 9.13
CA VAL A 861 -30.78 -17.09 8.77
C VAL A 861 -29.86 -16.25 9.66
N PHE A 862 -30.22 -14.99 9.92
CA PHE A 862 -29.48 -14.14 10.84
C PHE A 862 -29.41 -14.74 12.25
N LEU A 863 -30.53 -15.23 12.79
CA LEU A 863 -30.59 -15.82 14.13
C LEU A 863 -29.76 -17.11 14.24
N ASP A 864 -29.76 -17.93 13.19
CA ASP A 864 -29.11 -19.24 13.20
C ASP A 864 -27.61 -19.16 12.86
N THR A 865 -27.18 -18.20 12.03
CA THR A 865 -25.83 -18.13 11.48
C THR A 865 -25.01 -16.93 11.97
N ILE A 866 -25.61 -15.73 12.00
CA ILE A 866 -24.87 -14.48 12.26
C ILE A 866 -24.85 -14.14 13.75
N LEU A 867 -26.04 -14.06 14.37
CA LEU A 867 -26.19 -13.63 15.76
C LEU A 867 -25.32 -14.43 16.76
N PRO A 868 -25.19 -15.77 16.65
CA PRO A 868 -24.36 -16.55 17.57
C PRO A 868 -22.86 -16.21 17.52
N VAL A 869 -22.37 -15.74 16.37
CA VAL A 869 -20.97 -15.36 16.16
C VAL A 869 -20.75 -13.94 16.70
N ILE A 870 -21.55 -12.97 16.25
CA ILE A 870 -21.37 -11.56 16.65
C ILE A 870 -21.58 -11.34 18.15
N ASN A 871 -22.41 -12.15 18.82
CA ASN A 871 -22.65 -12.04 20.26
C ASN A 871 -21.38 -12.12 21.10
N GLN A 872 -20.39 -12.89 20.65
CA GLN A 872 -19.11 -13.02 21.36
C GLN A 872 -18.29 -11.74 21.23
N TYR A 873 -18.28 -11.13 20.03
CA TYR A 873 -17.52 -9.91 19.76
C TYR A 873 -18.11 -8.65 20.37
N LEU A 874 -19.39 -8.65 20.71
CA LEU A 874 -20.05 -7.54 21.39
C LEU A 874 -19.70 -7.47 22.89
N GLU A 875 -18.94 -8.43 23.44
CA GLU A 875 -18.49 -8.37 24.83
C GLU A 875 -17.47 -7.23 25.04
N PRO A 876 -17.50 -6.51 26.18
CA PRO A 876 -16.54 -5.43 26.47
C PRO A 876 -15.06 -5.86 26.53
N THR A 877 -14.78 -7.16 26.47
CA THR A 877 -13.43 -7.74 26.43
C THR A 877 -12.76 -7.57 25.06
N PHE A 878 -13.53 -7.34 23.99
CA PHE A 878 -12.99 -7.07 22.65
C PHE A 878 -12.77 -5.57 22.43
N PRO A 879 -11.86 -5.14 21.53
CA PRO A 879 -11.67 -3.74 21.16
C PRO A 879 -12.94 -3.02 20.70
N ALA A 880 -13.03 -1.71 20.96
CA ALA A 880 -14.25 -0.93 20.70
C ALA A 880 -14.64 -0.85 19.22
N VAL A 881 -13.66 -0.67 18.34
CA VAL A 881 -13.84 -0.70 16.88
C VAL A 881 -14.54 -1.99 16.41
N ILE A 882 -14.15 -3.16 16.93
CA ILE A 882 -14.79 -4.44 16.58
C ILE A 882 -16.25 -4.46 17.04
N ARG A 883 -16.53 -3.98 18.26
CA ARG A 883 -17.90 -3.90 18.78
C ARG A 883 -18.76 -2.97 17.93
N ALA A 884 -18.21 -1.83 17.51
CA ALA A 884 -18.89 -0.81 16.71
C ALA A 884 -19.31 -1.35 15.32
N HIS A 885 -18.47 -2.16 14.67
CA HIS A 885 -18.82 -2.78 13.38
C HIS A 885 -19.94 -3.82 13.54
N PHE A 886 -19.84 -4.71 14.53
CA PHE A 886 -20.82 -5.79 14.65
C PHE A 886 -22.19 -5.32 15.15
N ILE A 887 -22.29 -4.21 15.89
CA ILE A 887 -23.59 -3.66 16.29
C ILE A 887 -24.38 -3.15 15.07
N CYS A 888 -23.72 -2.64 14.02
CA CYS A 888 -24.37 -2.22 12.78
C CYS A 888 -25.18 -3.35 12.12
N THR A 889 -24.74 -4.61 12.23
CA THR A 889 -25.51 -5.76 11.72
C THR A 889 -26.84 -5.97 12.46
N ILE A 890 -26.90 -5.62 13.75
CA ILE A 890 -28.14 -5.63 14.54
C ILE A 890 -29.05 -4.50 14.08
N ASP A 891 -28.48 -3.32 13.83
CA ASP A 891 -29.23 -2.15 13.37
C ASP A 891 -29.91 -2.42 12.02
N ASP A 892 -29.18 -3.00 11.06
CA ASP A 892 -29.73 -3.42 9.77
C ASP A 892 -30.88 -4.43 9.91
N ILE A 893 -30.77 -5.40 10.83
CA ILE A 893 -31.86 -6.35 11.08
C ILE A 893 -33.09 -5.66 11.65
N VAL A 894 -32.92 -4.71 12.58
CA VAL A 894 -34.05 -3.98 13.15
C VAL A 894 -34.71 -3.10 12.08
N GLU A 895 -33.92 -2.47 11.22
CA GLU A 895 -34.41 -1.58 10.16
C GLU A 895 -35.15 -2.33 9.06
N PHE A 896 -34.55 -3.40 8.52
CA PHE A 896 -35.02 -4.04 7.29
C PHE A 896 -35.70 -5.41 7.52
N GLY A 897 -35.57 -6.02 8.71
CA GLY A 897 -36.15 -7.33 9.03
C GLY A 897 -37.68 -7.35 9.17
N GLY A 898 -38.34 -6.18 9.11
CA GLY A 898 -39.79 -6.04 9.00
C GLY A 898 -40.57 -6.81 10.08
N SER A 899 -41.61 -7.56 9.68
CA SER A 899 -42.51 -8.22 10.63
C SER A 899 -41.92 -9.37 11.42
N ALA A 900 -40.71 -9.83 11.08
CA ALA A 900 -40.00 -10.89 11.79
C ALA A 900 -39.18 -10.38 12.99
N VAL A 901 -38.96 -9.06 13.10
CA VAL A 901 -38.18 -8.42 14.18
C VAL A 901 -38.92 -8.35 15.52
N PRO A 902 -40.21 -7.96 15.62
CA PRO A 902 -40.88 -7.76 16.90
C PRO A 902 -40.74 -8.90 17.93
N PRO A 903 -40.79 -10.20 17.55
CA PRO A 903 -40.57 -11.31 18.49
C PRO A 903 -39.16 -11.40 19.09
N ILE A 904 -38.14 -10.89 18.39
CA ILE A 904 -36.73 -10.96 18.78
C ILE A 904 -36.17 -9.61 19.27
N LEU A 905 -36.92 -8.53 19.07
CA LEU A 905 -36.52 -7.16 19.42
C LEU A 905 -36.03 -7.00 20.87
N PRO A 906 -36.65 -7.59 21.91
CA PRO A 906 -36.13 -7.47 23.27
C PRO A 906 -34.71 -8.01 23.46
N THR A 907 -34.34 -9.06 22.71
CA THR A 907 -32.97 -9.60 22.71
C THR A 907 -32.02 -8.62 22.04
N LEU A 908 -32.37 -8.12 20.85
CA LEU A 908 -31.54 -7.16 20.10
C LEU A 908 -31.33 -5.85 20.86
N LEU A 909 -32.38 -5.35 21.52
CA LEU A 909 -32.32 -4.14 22.37
C LEU A 909 -31.33 -4.25 23.51
N THR A 910 -31.09 -5.46 24.03
CA THR A 910 -30.10 -5.65 25.11
C THR A 910 -28.70 -5.31 24.61
N HIS A 911 -28.37 -5.67 23.37
CA HIS A 911 -27.09 -5.31 22.76
C HIS A 911 -26.99 -3.79 22.53
N ILE A 912 -28.03 -3.19 21.95
CA ILE A 912 -28.08 -1.72 21.73
C ILE A 912 -27.92 -0.95 23.05
N TRP A 913 -28.60 -1.38 24.13
CA TRP A 913 -28.49 -0.72 25.42
C TRP A 913 -27.11 -0.85 26.05
N ASN A 914 -26.49 -2.03 25.96
CA ASN A 914 -25.12 -2.22 26.46
C ASN A 914 -24.14 -1.32 25.69
N SER A 915 -24.31 -1.19 24.37
CA SER A 915 -23.48 -0.34 23.51
C SER A 915 -23.72 1.16 23.71
N LEU A 916 -24.94 1.59 24.05
CA LEU A 916 -25.21 2.97 24.48
C LEU A 916 -24.59 3.31 25.85
N GLU A 917 -24.33 2.31 26.68
CA GLU A 917 -23.68 2.45 27.99
C GLU A 917 -22.15 2.22 27.91
N ASP A 918 -21.60 2.11 26.70
CA ASP A 918 -20.17 1.94 26.45
C ASP A 918 -19.38 3.22 26.77
N SER A 919 -18.08 3.09 27.02
CA SER A 919 -17.18 4.22 27.23
C SER A 919 -16.61 4.80 25.94
N ASN A 920 -16.62 4.03 24.86
CA ASN A 920 -16.02 4.43 23.59
C ASN A 920 -17.06 5.09 22.65
N PRO A 921 -16.78 6.29 22.11
CA PRO A 921 -17.73 7.03 21.27
C PRO A 921 -18.18 6.30 20.01
N SER A 922 -17.30 5.55 19.34
CA SER A 922 -17.61 4.86 18.09
C SER A 922 -18.65 3.75 18.30
N VAL A 923 -18.63 3.09 19.46
CA VAL A 923 -19.67 2.12 19.87
C VAL A 923 -20.99 2.82 20.18
N ILE A 924 -20.93 3.96 20.87
CA ILE A 924 -22.12 4.77 21.17
C ILE A 924 -22.75 5.29 19.87
N ARG A 925 -21.95 5.74 18.90
CA ARG A 925 -22.40 6.24 17.60
C ARG A 925 -23.28 5.22 16.90
N ALA A 926 -22.76 4.00 16.73
CA ALA A 926 -23.49 2.92 16.07
C ALA A 926 -24.76 2.54 16.86
N ALA A 927 -24.67 2.38 18.18
CA ALA A 927 -25.84 2.05 19.00
C ALA A 927 -26.91 3.16 19.04
N ALA A 928 -26.52 4.43 18.93
CA ALA A 928 -27.43 5.55 18.84
C ALA A 928 -28.25 5.51 17.54
N TYR A 929 -27.61 5.18 16.42
CA TYR A 929 -28.32 4.89 15.17
C TYR A 929 -29.37 3.78 15.39
N GLY A 930 -28.96 2.63 15.92
CA GLY A 930 -29.84 1.51 16.27
C GLY A 930 -31.02 1.89 17.17
N ALA A 931 -30.80 2.76 18.17
CA ALA A 931 -31.84 3.27 19.04
C ALA A 931 -32.87 4.13 18.30
N GLY A 932 -32.41 4.98 17.38
CA GLY A 932 -33.26 5.75 16.48
C GLY A 932 -34.08 4.84 15.56
N VAL A 933 -33.45 3.83 14.97
CA VAL A 933 -34.10 2.82 14.13
C VAL A 933 -35.16 2.04 14.92
N CYS A 934 -34.90 1.67 16.18
CA CYS A 934 -35.91 1.05 17.04
C CYS A 934 -37.13 1.95 17.26
N ALA A 935 -36.92 3.26 17.44
CA ALA A 935 -37.99 4.24 17.57
C ALA A 935 -38.81 4.37 16.28
N GLN A 936 -38.20 4.22 15.12
CA GLN A 936 -38.89 4.28 13.83
C GLN A 936 -39.59 2.96 13.50
N TYR A 937 -38.85 1.85 13.45
CA TYR A 937 -39.27 0.57 12.87
C TYR A 937 -39.67 -0.50 13.90
N GLY A 938 -39.33 -0.35 15.19
CA GLY A 938 -39.59 -1.38 16.21
C GLY A 938 -41.07 -1.68 16.52
N GLY A 939 -41.99 -0.90 15.97
CA GLY A 939 -43.44 -1.09 16.09
C GLY A 939 -43.95 -1.16 17.53
N ALA A 940 -45.09 -1.84 17.71
CA ALA A 940 -45.74 -2.00 19.02
C ALA A 940 -44.87 -2.76 20.05
N ALA A 941 -43.96 -3.62 19.59
CA ALA A 941 -43.06 -4.36 20.48
C ALA A 941 -42.01 -3.45 21.14
N PHE A 942 -41.70 -2.29 20.56
CA PHE A 942 -40.77 -1.32 21.14
C PHE A 942 -41.41 -0.42 22.21
N GLU A 943 -42.74 -0.25 22.23
CA GLU A 943 -43.41 0.70 23.12
C GLU A 943 -43.03 0.55 24.61
N PRO A 944 -42.95 -0.68 25.19
CA PRO A 944 -42.55 -0.86 26.59
C PRO A 944 -41.10 -0.45 26.87
N HIS A 945 -40.28 -0.34 25.83
CA HIS A 945 -38.84 -0.07 25.89
C HIS A 945 -38.48 1.36 25.47
N CYS A 946 -39.43 2.10 24.87
CA CYS A 946 -39.23 3.41 24.28
C CYS A 946 -38.61 4.43 25.25
N VAL A 947 -39.24 4.65 26.41
CA VAL A 947 -38.77 5.64 27.40
C VAL A 947 -37.40 5.27 27.98
N ALA A 948 -37.18 3.98 28.26
CA ALA A 948 -35.91 3.50 28.80
C ALA A 948 -34.76 3.63 27.80
N THR A 949 -35.03 3.48 26.51
CA THR A 949 -34.04 3.67 25.43
C THR A 949 -33.73 5.16 25.26
N LEU A 950 -34.77 6.01 25.20
CA LEU A 950 -34.60 7.46 25.09
C LEU A 950 -33.78 8.04 26.25
N GLN A 951 -33.97 7.55 27.48
CA GLN A 951 -33.17 7.99 28.63
C GLN A 951 -31.67 7.71 28.47
N ARG A 952 -31.30 6.57 27.86
CA ARG A 952 -29.90 6.23 27.59
C ARG A 952 -29.30 7.13 26.52
N VAL A 953 -30.01 7.30 25.41
CA VAL A 953 -29.61 8.24 24.33
C VAL A 953 -29.42 9.65 24.90
N TRP A 954 -30.37 10.12 25.72
CA TRP A 954 -30.26 11.43 26.35
C TRP A 954 -29.07 11.55 27.31
N THR A 955 -28.73 10.48 28.03
CA THR A 955 -27.55 10.43 28.91
C THR A 955 -26.27 10.57 28.09
N CYS A 956 -26.20 9.95 26.91
CA CYS A 956 -25.06 10.10 25.99
C CYS A 956 -24.91 11.55 25.51
N ILE A 957 -26.01 12.20 25.11
CA ILE A 957 -26.02 13.64 24.77
C ILE A 957 -25.54 14.49 25.96
N GLN A 958 -25.78 14.10 27.21
CA GLN A 958 -25.27 14.90 28.34
C GLN A 958 -23.78 14.67 28.63
N ALA A 959 -23.23 13.54 28.19
CA ALA A 959 -21.85 13.14 28.47
C ALA A 959 -20.87 13.49 27.34
N LEU A 960 -21.30 13.41 26.08
CA LEU A 960 -20.45 13.65 24.90
C LEU A 960 -20.23 15.13 24.64
N GLU A 961 -19.02 15.47 24.17
CA GLU A 961 -18.59 16.82 23.83
C GLU A 961 -19.48 17.50 22.77
N HIS A 962 -19.68 18.81 22.95
CA HIS A 962 -20.40 19.69 22.02
C HIS A 962 -19.38 20.66 21.39
N ASP A 963 -18.31 20.12 20.82
CA ASP A 963 -17.26 20.94 20.22
C ASP A 963 -17.59 21.32 18.77
N SER A 964 -17.12 22.48 18.35
CA SER A 964 -17.17 22.95 16.95
C SER A 964 -16.16 22.23 16.05
N VAL A 965 -15.26 21.44 16.64
CA VAL A 965 -14.31 20.59 15.94
C VAL A 965 -14.89 19.20 15.78
N GLU A 966 -14.82 18.67 14.57
CA GLU A 966 -15.23 17.31 14.27
C GLU A 966 -14.38 16.31 15.07
N THR A 967 -15.01 15.53 15.94
CA THR A 967 -14.39 14.47 16.75
C THR A 967 -15.28 13.25 16.77
N GLU A 968 -14.74 12.07 17.12
CA GLU A 968 -15.57 10.86 17.30
C GLU A 968 -16.68 11.07 18.33
N GLN A 969 -16.42 11.85 19.39
CA GLN A 969 -17.42 12.21 20.39
C GLN A 969 -18.53 13.07 19.79
N ALA A 970 -18.18 14.06 18.97
CA ALA A 970 -19.15 14.92 18.31
C ALA A 970 -19.98 14.13 17.28
N ALA A 971 -19.39 13.22 16.51
CA ALA A 971 -20.13 12.35 15.59
C ALA A 971 -21.08 11.37 16.32
N ALA A 972 -20.65 10.80 17.45
CA ALA A 972 -21.50 9.98 18.31
C ALA A 972 -22.66 10.80 18.91
N ARG A 973 -22.38 12.06 19.28
CA ARG A 973 -23.39 13.00 19.76
C ARG A 973 -24.42 13.32 18.67
N ASP A 974 -23.98 13.60 17.45
CA ASP A 974 -24.86 13.90 16.32
C ASP A 974 -25.86 12.75 16.07
N ASN A 975 -25.38 11.50 16.10
CA ASN A 975 -26.22 10.31 16.00
C ASN A 975 -27.21 10.18 17.17
N CYS A 976 -26.81 10.53 18.40
CA CYS A 976 -27.73 10.56 19.55
C CYS A 976 -28.83 11.62 19.37
N VAL A 977 -28.47 12.81 18.86
CA VAL A 977 -29.43 13.90 18.59
C VAL A 977 -30.39 13.50 17.47
N SER A 978 -29.89 12.85 16.42
CA SER A 978 -30.70 12.25 15.36
C SER A 978 -31.72 11.24 15.92
N ALA A 979 -31.26 10.33 16.79
CA ALA A 979 -32.13 9.35 17.43
C ALA A 979 -33.27 10.02 18.21
N VAL A 980 -32.99 11.06 19.02
CA VAL A 980 -34.03 11.83 19.74
C VAL A 980 -35.09 12.41 18.79
N GLY A 981 -34.67 12.93 17.62
CA GLY A 981 -35.59 13.36 16.56
C GLY A 981 -36.54 12.24 16.14
N LYS A 982 -36.00 11.05 15.84
CA LYS A 982 -36.77 9.86 15.47
C LYS A 982 -37.76 9.45 16.59
N PHE A 983 -37.39 9.54 17.87
CA PHE A 983 -38.34 9.34 18.98
C PHE A 983 -39.51 10.34 18.96
N CYS A 984 -39.23 11.62 18.72
CA CYS A 984 -40.26 12.65 18.66
C CYS A 984 -41.22 12.44 17.49
N PHE A 985 -40.73 12.01 16.33
CA PHE A 985 -41.56 11.75 15.15
C PHE A 985 -42.38 10.45 15.27
N PHE A 986 -41.74 9.34 15.58
CA PHE A 986 -42.35 8.02 15.44
C PHE A 986 -42.95 7.48 16.75
N ARG A 987 -42.62 8.09 17.89
CA ARG A 987 -43.10 7.68 19.23
C ARG A 987 -43.68 8.85 20.03
N ALA A 988 -44.20 9.87 19.34
CA ALA A 988 -44.82 11.06 19.93
C ALA A 988 -45.82 10.79 21.07
N HIS A 989 -46.59 9.70 20.97
CA HIS A 989 -47.60 9.33 21.95
C HIS A 989 -47.04 8.73 23.27
N LEU A 990 -45.74 8.43 23.32
CA LEU A 990 -45.06 7.83 24.47
C LEU A 990 -44.12 8.80 25.18
N VAL A 991 -43.88 9.98 24.62
CA VAL A 991 -42.88 10.94 25.09
C VAL A 991 -43.45 12.35 25.18
N ASP A 992 -42.80 13.22 25.95
CA ASP A 992 -43.14 14.65 26.01
C ASP A 992 -42.45 15.39 24.85
N VAL A 993 -43.11 15.37 23.68
CA VAL A 993 -42.56 15.90 22.42
C VAL A 993 -42.21 17.37 22.52
N ALA A 994 -43.07 18.20 23.13
CA ALA A 994 -42.83 19.64 23.24
C ALA A 994 -41.55 19.94 24.03
N THR A 995 -41.36 19.27 25.17
CA THR A 995 -40.13 19.42 25.96
C THR A 995 -38.90 18.91 25.20
N LEU A 996 -39.01 17.75 24.55
CA LEU A 996 -37.88 17.14 23.84
C LEU A 996 -37.46 17.96 22.61
N LEU A 997 -38.39 18.40 21.77
CA LEU A 997 -38.09 19.21 20.59
C LEU A 997 -37.47 20.57 20.97
N SER A 998 -37.91 21.15 22.08
CA SER A 998 -37.29 22.37 22.61
C SER A 998 -35.81 22.17 22.97
N LEU A 999 -35.47 21.04 23.59
CA LEU A 999 -34.08 20.72 23.95
C LEU A 999 -33.26 20.29 22.72
N TRP A 1000 -33.87 19.50 21.83
CA TRP A 1000 -33.28 19.04 20.58
C TRP A 1000 -32.89 20.20 19.65
N LEU A 1001 -33.74 21.24 19.56
CA LEU A 1001 -33.46 22.45 18.78
C LEU A 1001 -32.20 23.19 19.24
N ASN A 1002 -31.83 23.07 20.53
CA ASN A 1002 -30.60 23.64 21.05
C ASN A 1002 -29.35 22.83 20.70
N CYS A 1003 -29.51 21.60 20.20
CA CYS A 1003 -28.41 20.73 19.79
C CYS A 1003 -28.05 20.86 18.30
N LEU A 1004 -28.84 21.59 17.51
CA LEU A 1004 -28.55 21.89 16.10
C LEU A 1004 -27.59 23.08 15.99
N PRO A 1005 -26.88 23.27 14.87
CA PRO A 1005 -26.75 22.35 13.73
C PRO A 1005 -25.94 21.10 14.09
N LEU A 1006 -26.20 20.00 13.37
CA LEU A 1006 -25.29 18.85 13.33
C LEU A 1006 -24.24 19.09 12.24
N GLN A 1007 -23.03 18.58 12.42
CA GLN A 1007 -21.93 18.87 11.50
C GLN A 1007 -20.86 17.77 11.44
N SER A 1008 -20.76 16.92 12.46
CA SER A 1008 -19.67 15.94 12.57
C SER A 1008 -19.99 14.61 11.91
N ASP A 1009 -21.27 14.32 11.69
CA ASP A 1009 -21.72 13.24 10.81
C ASP A 1009 -22.58 13.87 9.70
N ALA A 1010 -21.98 14.14 8.54
CA ALA A 1010 -22.64 14.88 7.47
C ALA A 1010 -23.87 14.13 6.91
N ILE A 1011 -23.86 12.79 6.92
CA ILE A 1011 -24.99 11.98 6.46
C ILE A 1011 -26.18 12.15 7.41
N GLU A 1012 -25.95 11.99 8.71
CA GLU A 1012 -26.99 12.20 9.71
C GLU A 1012 -27.40 13.68 9.82
N ALA A 1013 -26.47 14.62 9.64
CA ALA A 1013 -26.77 16.05 9.63
C ALA A 1013 -27.74 16.40 8.50
N ARG A 1014 -27.49 15.93 7.27
CA ARG A 1014 -28.41 16.13 6.13
C ARG A 1014 -29.81 15.63 6.44
N ALA A 1015 -29.93 14.42 7.00
CA ALA A 1015 -31.22 13.83 7.36
C ALA A 1015 -31.95 14.64 8.44
N VAL A 1016 -31.27 14.97 9.53
CA VAL A 1016 -31.82 15.73 10.67
C VAL A 1016 -32.23 17.14 10.28
N HIS A 1017 -31.43 17.82 9.45
CA HIS A 1017 -31.76 19.15 8.96
C HIS A 1017 -32.94 19.14 7.98
N ALA A 1018 -33.06 18.12 7.12
CA ALA A 1018 -34.22 17.95 6.26
C ALA A 1018 -35.50 17.71 7.07
N ASP A 1019 -35.42 16.90 8.13
CA ASP A 1019 -36.50 16.66 9.08
C ASP A 1019 -36.88 17.95 9.83
N PHE A 1020 -35.90 18.74 10.27
CA PHE A 1020 -36.12 20.03 10.92
C PHE A 1020 -36.89 20.98 10.01
N VAL A 1021 -36.46 21.13 8.74
CA VAL A 1021 -37.18 21.93 7.74
C VAL A 1021 -38.61 21.41 7.54
N ALA A 1022 -38.79 20.10 7.46
CA ALA A 1022 -40.11 19.48 7.32
C ALA A 1022 -41.05 19.78 8.50
N MET A 1023 -40.55 19.79 9.74
CA MET A 1023 -41.37 20.13 10.91
C MET A 1023 -41.86 21.59 10.86
N VAL A 1024 -41.00 22.52 10.42
CA VAL A 1024 -41.38 23.94 10.29
C VAL A 1024 -42.36 24.15 9.14
N GLU A 1025 -42.13 23.48 8.01
CA GLU A 1025 -43.05 23.45 6.85
C GLU A 1025 -44.46 22.99 7.26
N ALA A 1026 -44.53 21.95 8.09
CA ALA A 1026 -45.77 21.41 8.63
C ALA A 1026 -46.42 22.26 9.75
N ASN A 1027 -45.83 23.40 10.11
CA ASN A 1027 -46.29 24.27 11.20
C ASN A 1027 -46.41 23.52 12.54
N ASN A 1028 -45.42 22.68 12.86
CA ASN A 1028 -45.42 21.87 14.08
C ASN A 1028 -45.37 22.75 15.33
N VAL A 1029 -46.47 22.77 16.10
CA VAL A 1029 -46.63 23.63 17.29
C VAL A 1029 -45.76 23.16 18.45
N ASP A 1030 -45.46 21.87 18.57
CA ASP A 1030 -44.57 21.35 19.61
C ASP A 1030 -43.13 21.85 19.40
N LEU A 1031 -42.69 22.00 18.14
CA LEU A 1031 -41.40 22.60 17.79
C LEU A 1031 -41.40 24.13 17.94
N LEU A 1032 -42.37 24.80 17.31
CA LEU A 1032 -42.45 26.27 17.25
C LEU A 1032 -42.83 26.91 18.59
N GLY A 1033 -43.40 26.11 19.49
CA GLY A 1033 -43.92 26.53 20.78
C GLY A 1033 -45.21 27.34 20.66
N ASP A 1034 -45.93 27.45 21.79
CA ASP A 1034 -47.15 28.26 21.87
C ASP A 1034 -46.89 29.70 21.44
N ASN A 1035 -47.74 30.21 20.53
CA ASN A 1035 -47.57 31.52 19.90
C ASN A 1035 -46.20 31.73 19.23
N TYR A 1036 -45.59 30.66 18.69
CA TYR A 1036 -44.33 30.72 17.95
C TYR A 1036 -43.15 31.25 18.77
N VAL A 1037 -43.12 30.98 20.08
CA VAL A 1037 -42.08 31.47 20.99
C VAL A 1037 -40.68 30.98 20.63
N HIS A 1038 -40.54 29.84 19.93
CA HIS A 1038 -39.25 29.31 19.47
C HIS A 1038 -38.87 29.76 18.06
N LEU A 1039 -39.71 30.52 17.35
CA LEU A 1039 -39.39 31.03 16.00
C LEU A 1039 -38.04 31.78 15.92
N PRO A 1040 -37.65 32.62 16.90
CA PRO A 1040 -36.32 33.24 16.91
C PRO A 1040 -35.18 32.21 16.83
N LEU A 1041 -35.26 31.15 17.64
CA LEU A 1041 -34.25 30.09 17.67
C LEU A 1041 -34.28 29.27 16.38
N VAL A 1042 -35.46 28.98 15.83
CA VAL A 1042 -35.61 28.28 14.54
C VAL A 1042 -34.91 29.04 13.41
N LEU A 1043 -35.14 30.35 13.30
CA LEU A 1043 -34.46 31.17 12.29
C LEU A 1043 -32.95 31.21 12.53
N LYS A 1044 -32.51 31.30 13.79
CA LYS A 1044 -31.08 31.24 14.12
C LYS A 1044 -30.45 29.93 13.66
N LYS A 1045 -31.11 28.79 13.90
CA LYS A 1045 -30.62 27.48 13.47
C LYS A 1045 -30.62 27.32 11.95
N PHE A 1046 -31.60 27.85 11.22
CA PHE A 1046 -31.52 27.88 9.76
C PHE A 1046 -30.31 28.70 9.27
N ALA A 1047 -30.03 29.85 9.88
CA ALA A 1047 -28.85 30.65 9.52
C ALA A 1047 -27.54 29.89 9.78
N GLU A 1048 -27.39 29.28 10.97
CA GLU A 1048 -26.20 28.49 11.33
C GLU A 1048 -26.00 27.27 10.40
N ILE A 1049 -27.07 26.58 10.01
CA ILE A 1049 -26.99 25.45 9.06
C ILE A 1049 -26.55 25.92 7.67
N LEU A 1050 -27.08 27.05 7.19
CA LEU A 1050 -26.68 27.62 5.89
C LEU A 1050 -25.25 28.12 5.90
N GLU A 1051 -24.80 28.69 7.02
CA GLU A 1051 -23.40 29.11 7.18
C GLU A 1051 -22.45 27.92 7.08
N LEU A 1052 -22.75 26.82 7.78
CA LEU A 1052 -21.97 25.59 7.70
C LEU A 1052 -22.00 24.95 6.30
N ASP A 1053 -23.16 24.93 5.65
CA ASP A 1053 -23.31 24.34 4.32
C ASP A 1053 -22.63 25.14 3.20
N LEU A 1054 -22.44 26.46 3.40
CA LEU A 1054 -21.72 27.35 2.49
C LEU A 1054 -20.22 27.40 2.77
N ASP A 1055 -19.77 26.81 3.88
CA ASP A 1055 -18.36 26.74 4.22
C ASP A 1055 -17.71 25.56 3.48
N ASP A 1056 -16.94 25.89 2.44
CA ASP A 1056 -16.22 24.90 1.63
C ASP A 1056 -15.20 24.08 2.46
N GLU A 1057 -14.86 24.47 3.70
CA GLU A 1057 -14.03 23.68 4.62
C GLU A 1057 -14.72 22.40 5.10
N PHE A 1058 -16.06 22.37 5.16
CA PHE A 1058 -16.84 21.25 5.66
C PHE A 1058 -17.57 20.48 4.55
N GLU A 1059 -17.97 19.24 4.84
CA GLU A 1059 -18.90 18.53 3.96
C GLU A 1059 -20.27 19.22 3.96
N PRO A 1060 -20.95 19.31 2.80
CA PRO A 1060 -22.30 19.89 2.73
C PRO A 1060 -23.27 19.18 3.68
N VAL A 1061 -23.82 19.96 4.62
CA VAL A 1061 -24.78 19.50 5.63
C VAL A 1061 -26.24 19.66 5.19
N LEU A 1062 -26.48 20.12 3.94
CA LEU A 1062 -27.79 20.15 3.30
C LEU A 1062 -27.75 19.53 1.90
N GLU A 1063 -28.84 18.86 1.54
CA GLU A 1063 -29.12 18.51 0.14
C GLU A 1063 -29.75 19.70 -0.60
N ASP A 1064 -29.55 19.77 -1.91
CA ASP A 1064 -30.12 20.84 -2.77
C ASP A 1064 -31.65 20.95 -2.64
N GLU A 1065 -32.36 19.82 -2.56
CA GLU A 1065 -33.80 19.81 -2.35
C GLU A 1065 -34.17 20.45 -0.99
N THR A 1066 -33.37 20.21 0.05
CA THR A 1066 -33.59 20.78 1.37
C THR A 1066 -33.36 22.29 1.38
N LYS A 1067 -32.37 22.80 0.63
CA LYS A 1067 -32.15 24.26 0.45
C LYS A 1067 -33.36 24.92 -0.18
N VAL A 1068 -33.90 24.33 -1.26
CA VAL A 1068 -35.12 24.81 -1.92
C VAL A 1068 -36.33 24.80 -0.98
N ARG A 1069 -36.49 23.74 -0.18
CA ARG A 1069 -37.55 23.65 0.83
C ARG A 1069 -37.39 24.70 1.92
N MET A 1070 -36.18 24.93 2.40
CA MET A 1070 -35.89 25.96 3.41
C MET A 1070 -36.26 27.36 2.91
N ALA A 1071 -35.94 27.70 1.65
CA ALA A 1071 -36.34 28.95 1.02
C ALA A 1071 -37.88 29.10 0.95
N ALA A 1072 -38.59 28.03 0.58
CA ALA A 1072 -40.05 28.02 0.56
C ALA A 1072 -40.65 28.22 1.96
N VAL A 1073 -40.08 27.58 2.98
CA VAL A 1073 -40.48 27.72 4.38
C VAL A 1073 -40.28 29.14 4.90
N LEU A 1074 -39.15 29.79 4.58
CA LEU A 1074 -38.90 31.19 4.96
C LEU A 1074 -39.97 32.13 4.39
N ASN A 1075 -40.38 31.93 3.13
CA ASN A 1075 -41.47 32.67 2.50
C ASN A 1075 -42.82 32.36 3.17
N GLN A 1076 -43.09 31.09 3.52
CA GLN A 1076 -44.29 30.69 4.25
C GLN A 1076 -44.37 31.36 5.62
N ILE A 1077 -43.26 31.42 6.38
CA ILE A 1077 -43.17 32.11 7.67
C ILE A 1077 -43.52 33.59 7.49
N GLN A 1078 -42.94 34.26 6.48
CA GLN A 1078 -43.19 35.68 6.23
C GLN A 1078 -44.65 35.99 5.87
N THR A 1079 -45.31 35.10 5.14
CA THR A 1079 -46.66 35.33 4.60
C THR A 1079 -47.78 34.83 5.51
N THR A 1080 -47.51 33.81 6.33
CA THR A 1080 -48.55 33.07 7.07
C THR A 1080 -48.51 33.34 8.57
N TYR A 1081 -47.35 33.61 9.15
CA TYR A 1081 -47.22 33.79 10.61
C TYR A 1081 -47.55 35.24 11.01
N PRO A 1082 -47.91 35.49 12.29
CA PRO A 1082 -48.23 36.85 12.74
C PRO A 1082 -47.06 37.82 12.54
N ALA A 1083 -47.28 38.89 11.76
CA ALA A 1083 -46.22 39.81 11.34
C ALA A 1083 -45.40 40.40 12.50
N SER A 1084 -46.02 40.68 13.66
CA SER A 1084 -45.32 41.19 14.84
C SER A 1084 -44.33 40.18 15.43
N ILE A 1085 -44.64 38.88 15.32
CA ILE A 1085 -43.80 37.80 15.84
C ILE A 1085 -42.65 37.54 14.87
N VAL A 1086 -42.93 37.49 13.57
CA VAL A 1086 -41.90 37.34 12.52
C VAL A 1086 -40.90 38.49 12.58
N GLN A 1087 -41.37 39.74 12.71
CA GLN A 1087 -40.48 40.90 12.85
C GLN A 1087 -39.63 40.85 14.12
N ALA A 1088 -40.19 40.40 15.24
CA ALA A 1088 -39.43 40.27 16.48
C ALA A 1088 -38.38 39.15 16.40
N ALA A 1089 -38.71 38.02 15.76
CA ALA A 1089 -37.79 36.91 15.52
C ALA A 1089 -36.66 37.31 14.57
N TRP A 1090 -36.99 37.95 13.44
CA TRP A 1090 -35.98 38.44 12.49
C TRP A 1090 -35.04 39.46 13.13
N ALA A 1091 -35.57 40.40 13.92
CA ALA A 1091 -34.77 41.41 14.61
C ALA A 1091 -33.85 40.85 15.72
N SER A 1092 -34.02 39.58 16.09
CA SER A 1092 -33.15 38.92 17.07
C SER A 1092 -31.88 38.30 16.46
N LEU A 1093 -31.82 38.20 15.12
CA LEU A 1093 -30.68 37.70 14.38
C LEU A 1093 -29.60 38.78 14.20
N SER A 1094 -28.34 38.36 14.12
CA SER A 1094 -27.20 39.21 13.76
C SER A 1094 -27.28 39.70 12.30
N GLU A 1095 -26.46 40.69 11.92
CA GLU A 1095 -26.41 41.14 10.52
C GLU A 1095 -25.87 40.05 9.58
N GLU A 1096 -24.91 39.24 10.05
CA GLU A 1096 -24.34 38.11 9.30
C GLU A 1096 -25.38 37.00 9.10
N GLU A 1097 -26.09 36.63 10.16
CA GLU A 1097 -27.20 35.65 10.12
C GLU A 1097 -28.33 36.10 9.18
N GLN A 1098 -28.60 37.41 9.08
CA GLN A 1098 -29.59 37.92 8.14
C GLN A 1098 -29.08 37.91 6.69
N GLN A 1099 -27.78 38.15 6.48
CA GLN A 1099 -27.17 38.15 5.15
C GLN A 1099 -27.06 36.73 4.56
N ILE A 1100 -26.83 35.71 5.40
CA ILE A 1100 -26.70 34.32 4.94
C ILE A 1100 -27.96 33.86 4.19
N PHE A 1101 -29.15 34.33 4.59
CA PHE A 1101 -30.41 34.00 3.92
C PHE A 1101 -30.53 34.54 2.50
N SER A 1102 -29.66 35.46 2.08
CA SER A 1102 -29.62 35.93 0.68
C SER A 1102 -28.94 34.94 -0.27
N ALA A 1103 -28.31 33.89 0.25
CA ALA A 1103 -27.76 32.79 -0.52
C ALA A 1103 -28.83 31.78 -0.99
N LEU A 1104 -30.02 31.82 -0.39
CA LEU A 1104 -31.23 31.08 -0.79
C LEU A 1104 -32.09 31.90 -1.76
#